data_AF-A0A955NH29-F1
#
_entry.id   AF-A0A955NH29-F1
#
_cell.length_a   1.000
_cell.length_b   1.000
_cell.length_c   1.000
_cell.angle_alpha   90.00
_cell.angle_beta   90.00
_cell.angle_gamma   90.00
#
_symmetry.space_group_name_H-M   'P 1'
#
loop_
_entity.id
_entity.type
_entity.pdbx_description
1 polymer ?
#
loop_
_entity_poly.entity_id
_entity_poly.type
_entity_poly.pdbx_seq_one_letter_code
_entity_poly.pdbx_strand_id
1 'polypeptide(L)'
;MNSNRLICLSGLLLCLLVGGYLRLRGDDWGSGAPRSHRGMYAHPDERSVYDKTGRLEWEETERGEDESLLGYWKRIYSVNFLNPNSGMNLDSYNYGSFPYYVLFGLSKLFNSFSPDQARGRILNLSFEVFFFTFLVWILFYLLARWRPGWELSSWKTGAFLMAWSAFAVIAYILAGHCFTLGTEGPEWSYQNWGVLARPLSGLAGVATIFYLYRIGARIYSRRVGLFAAILLTFTALHLQLSHYFTFDVLQGFFCVAAIYSLVVFLDAETWGRRWRSIVAASIWIGIGMSTKFGSILLFIPWFMALALAYWRHRPRIRFFSWRNVGFAAHLKLIGLVSFVLIWAVTFFTQPFGYLDYPPVPREARNATSTAPSNPTTLSFIHLNFEAGPKIVPQKIRTKLLEWGESIEDYTGKIGIRFGWLDYHNVNKANRDWLAIGGSRYWRDVTEQRNMALEGGVPWTRQYSNTIPFYYQWKNLIFWGMGIPLGLLCLFGLFYGFGKPFYRPTWTEWVILGWMIPNFFTTHLFHTKFPRYLTPQLPFFCLWAAAFAVAVIAYLRMRERRRAEGTRGFRFSRVFAGACVLTVIWSALYSLAYVKVYTGTHPWERASDWFQDEVKQGSHVATEVWDDPVPTDPGVMRNFVHQTTNPIHSDSPQHLSTVANRLEWADYYCFSSKRNYGAFLQAPEEGPNRVRFYKSLFGGNLGFRLVKTFSEPVTVLGIPIRFELADESLSLYDHPTVHVFEKFEELDDAEILNRILHPPQWIEDLTQDQILTANENRSILAEPATYALERWILGILLLGWVFWPISFQLFRSLPDGGLSASRMIGFLSITYASWLATSLGFWENTRLATTLCFLFW
;
A
#
# COMPACT_ATOMS: atom_id res chain seq x y z
N MET A 1 22.28 27.20 -22.56
CA MET A 1 21.87 26.03 -21.73
C MET A 1 21.85 24.77 -22.59
N ASN A 2 22.51 23.67 -22.22
CA ASN A 2 22.60 22.45 -23.05
C ASN A 2 21.22 21.89 -23.44
N SER A 3 20.95 21.68 -24.74
CA SER A 3 19.68 21.15 -25.28
C SER A 3 19.19 19.88 -24.54
N ASN A 4 20.11 18.96 -24.21
CA ASN A 4 19.81 17.75 -23.43
C ASN A 4 19.20 18.04 -22.04
N ARG A 5 19.57 19.14 -21.39
CA ARG A 5 19.02 19.53 -20.07
C ARG A 5 17.55 19.92 -20.21
N LEU A 6 17.24 20.72 -21.21
CA LEU A 6 15.89 21.22 -21.47
C LEU A 6 14.96 20.06 -21.80
N ILE A 7 15.39 19.13 -22.66
CA ILE A 7 14.62 17.91 -23.01
C ILE A 7 14.29 17.09 -21.75
N CYS A 8 15.27 16.84 -20.88
CA CYS A 8 15.04 16.04 -19.68
C CYS A 8 14.06 16.70 -18.70
N LEU A 9 14.10 18.03 -18.61
CA LEU A 9 13.22 18.77 -17.70
C LEU A 9 11.82 18.94 -18.26
N SER A 10 11.69 19.11 -19.57
CA SER A 10 10.39 19.12 -20.27
C SER A 10 9.73 17.75 -20.17
N GLY A 11 10.51 16.67 -20.37
CA GLY A 11 10.05 15.30 -20.15
C GLY A 11 9.63 15.03 -18.71
N LEU A 12 10.39 15.54 -17.72
CA LEU A 12 9.99 15.43 -16.31
C LEU A 12 8.67 16.17 -16.05
N LEU A 13 8.51 17.40 -16.55
CA LEU A 13 7.25 18.14 -16.42
C LEU A 13 6.09 17.34 -17.00
N LEU A 14 6.27 16.74 -18.19
CA LEU A 14 5.26 15.87 -18.78
C LEU A 14 4.95 14.66 -17.88
N CYS A 15 5.96 14.00 -17.30
CA CYS A 15 5.74 12.91 -16.33
C CYS A 15 4.96 13.37 -15.10
N LEU A 16 5.22 14.57 -14.59
CA LEU A 16 4.49 15.10 -13.42
C LEU A 16 3.05 15.47 -13.77
N LEU A 17 2.81 16.05 -14.95
CA LEU A 17 1.46 16.39 -15.41
C LEU A 17 0.63 15.13 -15.72
N VAL A 18 1.17 14.22 -16.53
CA VAL A 18 0.51 12.95 -16.87
C VAL A 18 0.37 12.08 -15.62
N GLY A 19 1.42 11.98 -14.81
CA GLY A 19 1.41 11.22 -13.56
C GLY A 19 0.44 11.77 -12.52
N GLY A 20 0.26 13.10 -12.46
CA GLY A 20 -0.75 13.75 -11.63
C GLY A 20 -2.16 13.49 -12.15
N TYR A 21 -2.38 13.68 -13.45
CA TYR A 21 -3.67 13.38 -14.07
C TYR A 21 -4.09 11.91 -13.85
N LEU A 22 -3.17 10.95 -14.04
CA LEU A 22 -3.47 9.53 -13.86
C LEU A 22 -3.68 9.12 -12.39
N ARG A 23 -3.28 9.93 -11.39
CA ARG A 23 -3.38 9.60 -9.96
C ARG A 23 -4.52 10.34 -9.25
N LEU A 24 -4.95 11.46 -9.81
CA LEU A 24 -5.97 12.35 -9.25
C LEU A 24 -7.28 12.29 -10.05
N ARG A 25 -7.36 11.45 -11.10
CA ARG A 25 -8.58 11.28 -11.87
C ARG A 25 -9.37 10.11 -11.28
N GLY A 26 -10.65 10.33 -10.97
CA GLY A 26 -11.48 9.28 -10.36
C GLY A 26 -11.14 9.06 -8.89
N ASP A 27 -10.55 10.05 -8.21
CA ASP A 27 -10.41 10.07 -6.75
C ASP A 27 -11.79 10.16 -6.07
N ASP A 28 -12.78 10.71 -6.78
CA ASP A 28 -14.21 10.71 -6.47
C ASP A 28 -14.92 9.39 -6.83
N TRP A 29 -14.22 8.35 -7.27
CA TRP A 29 -14.85 7.07 -7.62
C TRP A 29 -15.60 6.46 -6.43
N GLY A 30 -16.88 6.14 -6.66
CA GLY A 30 -17.83 5.71 -5.63
C GLY A 30 -18.44 6.84 -4.78
N SER A 31 -18.25 8.12 -5.14
CA SER A 31 -18.80 9.28 -4.41
C SER A 31 -20.16 9.79 -4.91
N GLY A 32 -20.56 9.44 -6.15
CA GLY A 32 -21.80 9.92 -6.78
C GLY A 32 -23.08 9.14 -6.41
N ALA A 33 -22.96 8.14 -5.53
CA ALA A 33 -24.07 7.25 -5.20
C ALA A 33 -25.08 7.91 -4.22
N PRO A 34 -26.40 7.68 -4.35
CA PRO A 34 -27.46 8.31 -3.54
C PRO A 34 -27.22 8.24 -2.03
N ARG A 35 -27.90 9.08 -1.23
CA ARG A 35 -27.68 9.25 0.23
C ARG A 35 -27.55 7.95 1.06
N SER A 36 -28.08 6.80 0.60
CA SER A 36 -27.93 5.48 1.22
C SER A 36 -26.55 4.80 1.01
N HIS A 37 -25.75 5.21 0.03
CA HIS A 37 -24.54 4.53 -0.45
C HIS A 37 -23.23 5.01 0.19
N ARG A 38 -23.31 5.77 1.30
CA ARG A 38 -22.17 6.49 1.88
C ARG A 38 -21.18 5.54 2.57
N GLY A 39 -20.17 5.04 1.84
CA GLY A 39 -18.91 4.55 2.43
C GLY A 39 -18.47 3.11 2.15
N MET A 40 -19.18 2.34 1.33
CA MET A 40 -18.86 0.91 1.14
C MET A 40 -17.66 0.65 0.21
N TYR A 41 -17.35 1.54 -0.76
CA TYR A 41 -16.30 1.33 -1.76
C TYR A 41 -14.87 1.68 -1.31
N ALA A 42 -14.70 2.20 -0.09
CA ALA A 42 -13.38 2.56 0.40
C ALA A 42 -12.57 1.30 0.74
N HIS A 43 -11.27 1.33 0.45
CA HIS A 43 -10.35 0.27 0.85
C HIS A 43 -10.40 0.09 2.38
N PRO A 44 -10.27 -1.12 2.96
CA PRO A 44 -10.46 -1.32 4.41
C PRO A 44 -9.55 -0.45 5.30
N ASP A 45 -8.31 -0.21 4.87
CA ASP A 45 -7.43 0.74 5.54
C ASP A 45 -7.99 2.17 5.51
N GLU A 46 -8.59 2.60 4.40
CA GLU A 46 -9.26 3.91 4.32
C GLU A 46 -10.48 3.95 5.25
N ARG A 47 -11.33 2.90 5.24
CA ARG A 47 -12.48 2.81 6.15
C ARG A 47 -12.01 2.95 7.60
N SER A 48 -10.97 2.21 7.99
CA SER A 48 -10.40 2.29 9.33
C SER A 48 -9.85 3.69 9.65
N VAL A 49 -9.27 4.39 8.67
CA VAL A 49 -8.76 5.75 8.87
C VAL A 49 -9.88 6.75 9.03
N TYR A 50 -10.90 6.68 8.18
CA TYR A 50 -12.02 7.62 8.17
C TYR A 50 -12.84 7.48 9.46
N ASP A 51 -13.15 6.24 9.86
CA ASP A 51 -13.85 5.95 11.12
C ASP A 51 -13.09 6.52 12.33
N LYS A 52 -11.79 6.25 12.42
CA LYS A 52 -10.96 6.71 13.54
C LYS A 52 -10.76 8.22 13.54
N THR A 53 -10.54 8.81 12.36
CA THR A 53 -10.36 10.26 12.23
C THR A 53 -11.65 11.02 12.55
N GLY A 54 -12.81 10.47 12.16
CA GLY A 54 -14.12 11.03 12.47
C GLY A 54 -14.46 11.06 13.96
N ARG A 55 -13.81 10.22 14.77
CA ARG A 55 -13.93 10.19 16.24
C ARG A 55 -12.94 11.11 16.95
N LEU A 56 -12.02 11.74 16.23
CA LEU A 56 -11.08 12.65 16.86
C LEU A 56 -11.80 13.93 17.28
N GLU A 57 -11.60 14.34 18.52
CA GLU A 57 -12.14 15.59 19.06
C GLU A 57 -11.01 16.42 19.66
N TRP A 58 -11.05 17.72 19.36
CA TRP A 58 -10.11 18.69 19.89
C TRP A 58 -10.83 19.55 20.92
N GLU A 59 -10.32 19.57 22.15
CA GLU A 59 -10.84 20.41 23.22
C GLU A 59 -10.32 21.84 23.05
N GLU A 60 -11.22 22.73 22.65
CA GLU A 60 -10.92 24.15 22.50
C GLU A 60 -10.56 24.74 23.86
N THR A 61 -9.38 25.34 23.95
CA THR A 61 -8.88 25.95 25.18
C THR A 61 -8.48 27.39 24.89
N GLU A 62 -9.12 28.35 25.56
CA GLU A 62 -8.71 29.76 25.50
C GLU A 62 -7.44 29.98 26.32
N ARG A 63 -6.63 30.96 25.93
CA ARG A 63 -5.44 31.37 26.67
C ARG A 63 -5.85 32.31 27.79
N GLY A 64 -5.44 32.02 29.02
CA GLY A 64 -5.71 32.93 30.15
C GLY A 64 -4.94 34.24 30.00
N GLU A 65 -5.50 35.35 30.49
CA GLU A 65 -4.94 36.70 30.34
C GLU A 65 -3.49 36.82 30.87
N ASP A 66 -3.20 36.18 32.01
CA ASP A 66 -1.88 36.19 32.65
C ASP A 66 -1.00 34.97 32.30
N GLU A 67 -1.48 34.10 31.41
CA GLU A 67 -0.80 32.85 31.11
C GLU A 67 0.32 33.05 30.07
N SER A 68 1.53 32.61 30.42
CA SER A 68 2.63 32.57 29.44
C SER A 68 2.29 31.66 28.25
N LEU A 69 2.77 32.00 27.05
CA LEU A 69 2.61 31.17 25.85
C LEU A 69 3.03 29.71 26.10
N LEU A 70 4.13 29.48 26.82
CA LEU A 70 4.59 28.15 27.18
C LEU A 70 3.62 27.44 28.14
N GLY A 71 3.04 28.15 29.11
CA GLY A 71 2.01 27.62 30.00
C GLY A 71 0.77 27.19 29.22
N TYR A 72 0.31 28.04 28.31
CA TYR A 72 -0.82 27.77 27.44
C TYR A 72 -0.61 26.53 26.57
N TRP A 73 0.55 26.43 25.90
CA TRP A 73 0.91 25.26 25.11
C TRP A 73 1.01 23.99 25.96
N LYS A 74 1.55 24.07 27.18
CA LYS A 74 1.59 22.94 28.11
C LYS A 74 0.18 22.50 28.50
N ARG A 75 -0.76 23.43 28.75
CA ARG A 75 -2.15 23.10 29.07
C ARG A 75 -2.87 22.47 27.89
N ILE A 76 -2.81 23.08 26.70
CA ILE A 76 -3.39 22.48 25.49
C ILE A 76 -2.85 21.07 25.29
N TYR A 77 -1.53 20.91 25.40
CA TYR A 77 -0.89 19.62 25.22
C TYR A 77 -1.33 18.62 26.30
N SER A 78 -1.48 19.05 27.55
CA SER A 78 -1.93 18.15 28.61
C SER A 78 -3.38 17.72 28.43
N VAL A 79 -4.25 18.64 28.04
CA VAL A 79 -5.69 18.38 27.87
C VAL A 79 -5.94 17.51 26.64
N ASN A 80 -5.29 17.82 25.52
CA ASN A 80 -5.53 17.12 24.27
C ASN A 80 -4.63 15.89 24.05
N PHE A 81 -3.40 15.84 24.55
CA PHE A 81 -2.47 14.73 24.24
C PHE A 81 -2.03 13.92 25.47
N LEU A 82 -1.99 14.51 26.67
CA LEU A 82 -1.65 13.77 27.90
C LEU A 82 -2.87 13.23 28.65
N ASN A 83 -4.09 13.60 28.26
CA ASN A 83 -5.29 13.06 28.89
C ASN A 83 -5.68 11.73 28.21
N PRO A 84 -5.73 10.59 28.93
CA PRO A 84 -6.17 9.30 28.38
C PRO A 84 -7.56 9.33 27.73
N ASN A 85 -8.43 10.17 28.29
CA ASN A 85 -9.82 10.33 27.84
C ASN A 85 -9.98 11.45 26.81
N SER A 86 -8.88 12.05 26.36
CA SER A 86 -8.92 13.02 25.27
C SER A 86 -9.50 12.39 24.02
N GLY A 87 -10.34 13.15 23.31
CA GLY A 87 -10.81 12.79 21.99
C GLY A 87 -9.70 12.68 20.94
N MET A 88 -8.47 13.12 21.23
CA MET A 88 -7.32 12.94 20.32
C MET A 88 -6.64 11.56 20.42
N ASN A 89 -7.00 10.75 21.41
CA ASN A 89 -6.42 9.42 21.64
C ASN A 89 -7.14 8.35 20.81
N LEU A 90 -6.39 7.62 19.97
CA LEU A 90 -6.96 6.57 19.13
C LEU A 90 -7.19 5.27 19.91
N ASP A 91 -8.31 4.60 19.62
CA ASP A 91 -8.64 3.31 20.23
C ASP A 91 -7.80 2.12 19.69
N SER A 92 -7.05 2.30 18.61
CA SER A 92 -6.04 1.34 18.13
C SER A 92 -5.17 1.96 17.05
N TYR A 93 -3.90 1.56 17.01
CA TYR A 93 -2.88 2.03 16.09
C TYR A 93 -2.48 0.91 15.12
N ASN A 94 -3.29 0.69 14.09
CA ASN A 94 -2.97 -0.28 13.03
C ASN A 94 -1.74 0.18 12.20
N TYR A 95 -1.53 1.49 12.13
CA TYR A 95 -0.43 2.16 11.46
C TYR A 95 0.03 3.34 12.33
N GLY A 96 0.98 4.13 11.84
CA GLY A 96 1.39 5.34 12.54
C GLY A 96 0.28 6.41 12.56
N SER A 97 0.30 7.28 13.56
CA SER A 97 -0.81 8.22 13.83
C SER A 97 -0.81 9.48 12.96
N PHE A 98 0.31 9.78 12.29
CA PHE A 98 0.47 11.04 11.54
C PHE A 98 -0.64 11.29 10.51
N PRO A 99 -1.04 10.33 9.67
CA PRO A 99 -2.08 10.57 8.66
C PRO A 99 -3.46 10.90 9.24
N TYR A 100 -3.81 10.32 10.40
CA TYR A 100 -5.07 10.62 11.09
C TYR A 100 -5.12 12.10 11.52
N TYR A 101 -4.05 12.60 12.13
CA TYR A 101 -3.98 13.99 12.57
C TYR A 101 -3.91 14.99 11.41
N VAL A 102 -3.26 14.62 10.31
CA VAL A 102 -3.26 15.45 9.09
C VAL A 102 -4.67 15.58 8.54
N LEU A 103 -5.41 14.47 8.43
CA LEU A 103 -6.79 14.51 7.94
C LEU A 103 -7.72 15.29 8.87
N PHE A 104 -7.61 15.09 10.18
CA PHE A 104 -8.38 15.85 11.17
C PHE A 104 -8.09 17.35 11.12
N GLY A 105 -6.82 17.74 11.03
CA GLY A 105 -6.44 19.15 10.90
C GLY A 105 -6.97 19.78 9.62
N LEU A 106 -6.90 19.05 8.51
CA LEU A 106 -7.46 19.50 7.23
C LEU A 106 -8.99 19.62 7.30
N SER A 107 -9.69 18.67 7.90
CA SER A 107 -11.16 18.74 8.00
C SER A 107 -11.62 19.95 8.82
N LYS A 108 -10.93 20.28 9.92
CA LYS A 108 -11.18 21.51 10.69
C LYS A 108 -10.89 22.78 9.89
N LEU A 109 -9.78 22.80 9.14
CA LEU A 109 -9.44 23.92 8.27
C LEU A 109 -10.53 24.15 7.21
N PHE A 110 -11.00 23.09 6.55
CA PHE A 110 -12.02 23.22 5.50
C PHE A 110 -13.42 23.56 6.05
N ASN A 111 -13.80 23.03 7.22
CA ASN A 111 -15.06 23.39 7.89
C ASN A 111 -15.13 24.87 8.30
N SER A 112 -14.00 25.56 8.46
CA SER A 112 -13.96 26.98 8.81
C SER A 112 -14.32 27.92 7.65
N PHE A 113 -14.41 27.42 6.42
CA PHE A 113 -14.84 28.18 5.25
C PHE A 113 -16.34 28.01 5.01
N SER A 114 -17.16 29.07 5.21
CA SER A 114 -18.60 29.01 4.95
C SER A 114 -18.92 28.64 3.48
N PRO A 115 -19.89 27.75 3.19
CA PRO A 115 -20.20 27.30 1.83
C PRO A 115 -20.59 28.44 0.85
N ASP A 116 -21.26 29.49 1.34
CA ASP A 116 -21.87 30.51 0.48
C ASP A 116 -20.93 31.67 0.09
N GLN A 117 -20.00 32.10 0.96
CA GLN A 117 -19.07 33.19 0.61
C GLN A 117 -17.89 32.72 -0.26
N ALA A 118 -17.54 31.42 -0.20
CA ALA A 118 -16.42 30.83 -0.92
C ALA A 118 -16.75 30.48 -2.38
N ARG A 119 -18.00 30.06 -2.66
CA ARG A 119 -18.48 29.64 -4.00
C ARG A 119 -18.23 30.68 -5.09
N GLY A 120 -18.53 31.96 -4.84
CA GLY A 120 -18.44 33.01 -5.88
C GLY A 120 -17.06 33.65 -6.05
N ARG A 121 -16.27 33.77 -4.97
CA ARG A 121 -14.99 34.50 -5.01
C ARG A 121 -13.80 33.62 -5.43
N ILE A 122 -13.79 32.33 -5.09
CA ILE A 122 -12.63 31.46 -5.35
C ILE A 122 -12.68 30.82 -6.75
N LEU A 123 -13.87 30.51 -7.29
CA LEU A 123 -14.05 30.03 -8.67
C LEU A 123 -13.60 31.07 -9.71
N ASN A 124 -13.90 32.35 -9.50
CA ASN A 124 -13.46 33.43 -10.40
C ASN A 124 -11.98 33.78 -10.24
N LEU A 125 -11.42 33.75 -9.02
CA LEU A 125 -9.99 33.97 -8.81
C LEU A 125 -9.13 32.82 -9.38
N SER A 126 -9.64 31.60 -9.44
CA SER A 126 -8.83 30.40 -9.73
C SER A 126 -8.69 30.07 -11.22
N PHE A 127 -9.71 30.29 -12.05
CA PHE A 127 -9.55 30.22 -13.51
C PHE A 127 -8.68 31.36 -14.03
N GLU A 128 -8.88 32.57 -13.52
CA GLU A 128 -8.06 33.73 -13.89
C GLU A 128 -6.61 33.55 -13.44
N VAL A 129 -6.33 33.06 -12.22
CA VAL A 129 -4.96 32.79 -11.79
C VAL A 129 -4.34 31.64 -12.57
N PHE A 130 -5.05 30.55 -12.88
CA PHE A 130 -4.52 29.47 -13.73
C PHE A 130 -4.20 29.97 -15.15
N PHE A 131 -5.15 30.66 -15.79
CA PHE A 131 -5.00 31.21 -17.12
C PHE A 131 -3.89 32.26 -17.17
N PHE A 132 -3.80 33.14 -16.16
CA PHE A 132 -2.76 34.15 -16.04
C PHE A 132 -1.39 33.54 -15.75
N THR A 133 -1.30 32.48 -14.92
CA THR A 133 -0.02 31.80 -14.64
C THR A 133 0.46 31.00 -15.86
N PHE A 134 -0.45 30.37 -16.60
CA PHE A 134 -0.17 29.68 -17.86
C PHE A 134 0.23 30.67 -18.97
N LEU A 135 -0.47 31.80 -19.11
CA LEU A 135 -0.11 32.89 -20.03
C LEU A 135 1.23 33.52 -19.65
N VAL A 136 1.49 33.79 -18.38
CA VAL A 136 2.78 34.32 -17.89
C VAL A 136 3.90 33.31 -18.18
N TRP A 137 3.65 32.00 -18.04
CA TRP A 137 4.61 30.97 -18.40
C TRP A 137 4.88 30.90 -19.92
N ILE A 138 3.83 30.96 -20.75
CA ILE A 138 3.96 31.02 -22.22
C ILE A 138 4.66 32.32 -22.66
N LEU A 139 4.31 33.47 -22.08
CA LEU A 139 4.97 34.74 -22.33
C LEU A 139 6.44 34.70 -21.93
N PHE A 140 6.78 34.13 -20.76
CA PHE A 140 8.18 33.93 -20.37
C PHE A 140 8.91 32.98 -21.33
N TYR A 141 8.25 31.92 -21.79
CA TYR A 141 8.79 30.98 -22.78
C TYR A 141 9.06 31.65 -24.13
N LEU A 142 8.15 32.50 -24.61
CA LEU A 142 8.29 33.24 -25.87
C LEU A 142 9.31 34.38 -25.75
N LEU A 143 9.31 35.15 -24.65
CA LEU A 143 10.27 36.23 -24.38
C LEU A 143 11.70 35.70 -24.22
N ALA A 144 11.88 34.56 -23.55
CA ALA A 144 13.18 33.89 -23.43
C ALA A 144 13.74 33.40 -24.77
N ARG A 145 12.87 33.22 -25.79
CA ARG A 145 13.27 32.83 -27.14
C ARG A 145 13.58 34.04 -28.03
N TRP A 146 13.06 35.22 -27.69
CA TRP A 146 13.12 36.41 -28.54
C TRP A 146 14.27 37.39 -28.20
N ARG A 147 14.83 37.34 -26.98
CA ARG A 147 16.02 38.16 -26.61
C ARG A 147 17.30 37.33 -26.45
N PRO A 148 18.32 37.49 -27.31
CA PRO A 148 19.63 36.92 -27.09
C PRO A 148 20.31 37.66 -25.92
N GLY A 149 20.58 36.94 -24.82
CA GLY A 149 21.29 37.49 -23.64
C GLY A 149 20.54 37.37 -22.32
N TRP A 150 19.27 36.96 -22.32
CA TRP A 150 18.59 36.55 -21.09
C TRP A 150 19.06 35.16 -20.69
N GLU A 151 20.07 35.09 -19.83
CA GLU A 151 20.50 33.83 -19.25
C GLU A 151 19.43 33.32 -18.27
N LEU A 152 18.77 32.22 -18.67
CA LEU A 152 18.09 31.28 -17.76
C LEU A 152 19.11 30.65 -16.78
N SER A 153 19.82 31.42 -15.96
CA SER A 153 20.80 30.93 -14.97
C SER A 153 20.27 31.06 -13.53
N SER A 154 19.28 31.91 -13.27
CA SER A 154 18.58 32.03 -11.98
C SER A 154 17.40 31.04 -11.84
N TRP A 155 17.68 29.75 -12.00
CA TRP A 155 16.72 28.62 -11.93
C TRP A 155 15.97 28.43 -10.60
N LYS A 156 16.17 29.33 -9.62
CA LYS A 156 15.36 29.37 -8.40
C LYS A 156 13.94 29.84 -8.72
N THR A 157 13.77 30.81 -9.61
CA THR A 157 12.46 31.40 -9.92
C THR A 157 11.61 30.52 -10.83
N GLY A 158 12.21 29.87 -11.84
CA GLY A 158 11.48 28.93 -12.70
C GLY A 158 11.10 27.61 -12.01
N ALA A 159 11.97 27.08 -11.15
CA ALA A 159 11.64 25.93 -10.32
C ALA A 159 10.62 26.28 -9.23
N PHE A 160 10.71 27.50 -8.68
CA PHE A 160 9.69 28.04 -7.78
C PHE A 160 8.36 28.21 -8.49
N LEU A 161 8.32 28.79 -9.70
CA LEU A 161 7.10 28.95 -10.49
C LEU A 161 6.51 27.62 -10.94
N MET A 162 7.32 26.59 -11.23
CA MET A 162 6.85 25.21 -11.48
C MET A 162 6.32 24.55 -10.22
N ALA A 163 7.02 24.68 -9.09
CA ALA A 163 6.57 24.14 -7.81
C ALA A 163 5.30 24.87 -7.32
N TRP A 164 5.19 26.16 -7.59
CA TRP A 164 4.07 27.02 -7.26
C TRP A 164 2.87 26.75 -8.18
N SER A 165 3.08 26.56 -9.48
CA SER A 165 1.98 26.18 -10.39
C SER A 165 1.55 24.74 -10.16
N ALA A 166 2.44 23.81 -9.84
CA ALA A 166 2.06 22.49 -9.34
C ALA A 166 1.28 22.61 -8.02
N PHE A 167 1.79 23.35 -7.03
CA PHE A 167 1.10 23.59 -5.76
C PHE A 167 -0.27 24.24 -5.94
N ALA A 168 -0.40 25.22 -6.84
CA ALA A 168 -1.66 25.90 -7.15
C ALA A 168 -2.64 24.98 -7.88
N VAL A 169 -2.18 24.11 -8.79
CA VAL A 169 -3.01 23.07 -9.44
C VAL A 169 -3.46 22.01 -8.43
N ILE A 170 -2.56 21.64 -7.51
CA ILE A 170 -2.83 20.67 -6.45
C ILE A 170 -3.84 21.26 -5.45
N ALA A 171 -3.64 22.50 -5.02
CA ALA A 171 -4.57 23.25 -4.20
C ALA A 171 -5.90 23.49 -4.92
N TYR A 172 -5.90 23.70 -6.24
CA TYR A 172 -7.08 23.80 -7.10
C TYR A 172 -7.86 22.49 -7.19
N ILE A 173 -7.19 21.34 -7.30
CA ILE A 173 -7.84 20.03 -7.31
C ILE A 173 -8.43 19.73 -5.93
N LEU A 174 -7.66 19.95 -4.86
CA LEU A 174 -8.08 19.77 -3.47
C LEU A 174 -9.27 20.69 -3.11
N ALA A 175 -9.20 21.97 -3.48
CA ALA A 175 -10.26 22.96 -3.22
C ALA A 175 -11.41 22.88 -4.23
N GLY A 176 -11.24 22.29 -5.41
CA GLY A 176 -12.33 22.05 -6.36
C GLY A 176 -13.17 20.85 -5.91
N HIS A 177 -12.52 19.74 -5.57
CA HIS A 177 -13.18 18.48 -5.20
C HIS A 177 -13.92 18.55 -3.86
N CYS A 178 -13.35 19.25 -2.86
CA CYS A 178 -14.04 19.40 -1.56
C CYS A 178 -15.30 20.28 -1.64
N PHE A 179 -15.50 21.06 -2.71
CA PHE A 179 -16.57 22.06 -2.82
C PHE A 179 -17.69 21.67 -3.80
N THR A 180 -17.45 20.77 -4.75
CA THR A 180 -18.49 20.26 -5.67
C THR A 180 -19.52 19.35 -4.99
N LEU A 181 -19.24 18.85 -3.79
CA LEU A 181 -20.15 18.02 -3.00
C LEU A 181 -20.58 18.81 -1.75
N GLY A 182 -21.68 19.55 -1.88
CA GLY A 182 -22.22 20.39 -0.80
C GLY A 182 -22.50 19.59 0.48
N THR A 183 -21.91 20.03 1.59
CA THR A 183 -22.21 19.50 2.93
C THR A 183 -23.32 20.33 3.57
N GLU A 184 -24.54 19.82 3.51
CA GLU A 184 -25.56 20.14 4.52
C GLU A 184 -25.50 19.04 5.58
N GLY A 185 -24.80 19.28 6.70
CA GLY A 185 -24.81 18.40 7.88
C GLY A 185 -23.54 18.46 8.74
N PRO A 186 -23.63 18.27 10.07
CA PRO A 186 -22.51 18.37 11.01
C PRO A 186 -21.57 17.14 11.07
N GLU A 187 -21.86 16.03 10.39
CA GLU A 187 -21.05 14.80 10.41
C GLU A 187 -20.35 14.53 9.07
N TRP A 188 -19.03 14.29 9.10
CA TRP A 188 -18.24 13.91 7.91
C TRP A 188 -18.54 12.47 7.49
N SER A 189 -19.08 12.27 6.29
CA SER A 189 -19.27 10.93 5.72
C SER A 189 -17.95 10.31 5.22
N TYR A 190 -17.87 8.98 5.08
CA TYR A 190 -16.70 8.28 4.50
C TYR A 190 -16.28 8.83 3.12
N GLN A 191 -17.21 9.29 2.29
CA GLN A 191 -16.91 9.90 0.99
C GLN A 191 -16.24 11.28 1.16
N ASN A 192 -16.68 12.11 2.12
CA ASN A 192 -16.05 13.41 2.39
C ASN A 192 -14.59 13.23 2.83
N TRP A 193 -14.32 12.19 3.61
CA TRP A 193 -12.95 11.80 3.97
C TRP A 193 -12.15 11.30 2.77
N GLY A 194 -12.75 10.48 1.91
CA GLY A 194 -12.12 9.99 0.67
C GLY A 194 -11.64 11.11 -0.24
N VAL A 195 -12.50 12.10 -0.47
CA VAL A 195 -12.20 13.29 -1.28
C VAL A 195 -11.06 14.12 -0.69
N LEU A 196 -10.95 14.18 0.63
CA LEU A 196 -9.85 14.88 1.30
C LEU A 196 -8.54 14.08 1.29
N ALA A 197 -8.65 12.76 1.48
CA ALA A 197 -7.52 11.89 1.78
C ALA A 197 -6.84 11.37 0.51
N ARG A 198 -7.59 10.85 -0.47
CA ARG A 198 -7.04 10.23 -1.68
C ARG A 198 -6.11 11.16 -2.46
N PRO A 199 -6.41 12.47 -2.63
CA PRO A 199 -5.46 13.40 -3.24
C PRO A 199 -4.10 13.42 -2.53
N LEU A 200 -4.03 13.37 -1.19
CA LEU A 200 -2.75 13.37 -0.48
C LEU A 200 -1.87 12.18 -0.90
N SER A 201 -2.47 11.00 -1.11
CA SER A 201 -1.79 9.81 -1.65
C SER A 201 -1.34 10.03 -3.09
N GLY A 202 -2.23 10.54 -3.95
CA GLY A 202 -1.92 10.90 -5.34
C GLY A 202 -0.74 11.86 -5.47
N LEU A 203 -0.71 12.89 -4.64
CA LEU A 203 0.34 13.90 -4.57
C LEU A 203 1.67 13.34 -4.08
N ALA A 204 1.63 12.48 -3.06
CA ALA A 204 2.81 11.76 -2.60
C ALA A 204 3.38 10.87 -3.73
N GLY A 205 2.51 10.26 -4.54
CA GLY A 205 2.92 9.51 -5.72
C GLY A 205 3.59 10.38 -6.80
N VAL A 206 3.04 11.55 -7.10
CA VAL A 206 3.66 12.52 -8.04
C VAL A 206 5.00 13.02 -7.50
N ALA A 207 5.07 13.33 -6.20
CA ALA A 207 6.31 13.76 -5.55
C ALA A 207 7.37 12.65 -5.60
N THR A 208 6.98 11.39 -5.50
CA THR A 208 7.87 10.23 -5.64
C THR A 208 8.50 10.16 -7.03
N ILE A 209 7.74 10.45 -8.11
CA ILE A 209 8.28 10.56 -9.48
C ILE A 209 9.37 11.64 -9.56
N PHE A 210 9.12 12.80 -8.95
CA PHE A 210 10.10 13.88 -8.90
C PHE A 210 11.39 13.46 -8.18
N TYR A 211 11.29 12.92 -6.96
CA TYR A 211 12.48 12.51 -6.21
C TYR A 211 13.23 11.36 -6.89
N LEU A 212 12.51 10.41 -7.51
CA LEU A 212 13.10 9.35 -8.31
C LEU A 212 13.93 9.90 -9.47
N TYR A 213 13.39 10.86 -10.24
CA TYR A 213 14.15 11.56 -11.28
C TYR A 213 15.43 12.18 -10.71
N ARG A 214 15.33 12.84 -9.55
CA ARG A 214 16.45 13.53 -8.90
C ARG A 214 17.54 12.56 -8.45
N ILE A 215 17.18 11.39 -7.93
CA ILE A 215 18.11 10.31 -7.59
C ILE A 215 18.80 9.80 -8.86
N GLY A 216 18.04 9.40 -9.89
CA GLY A 216 18.61 8.84 -11.12
C GLY A 216 19.47 9.84 -11.90
N ALA A 217 19.07 11.11 -11.93
CA ALA A 217 19.83 12.19 -12.55
C ALA A 217 21.15 12.50 -11.84
N ARG A 218 21.24 12.19 -10.54
CA ARG A 218 22.41 12.46 -9.69
C ARG A 218 23.39 11.29 -9.66
N ILE A 219 22.88 10.06 -9.50
CA ILE A 219 23.71 8.86 -9.36
C ILE A 219 24.19 8.34 -10.72
N TYR A 220 23.35 8.44 -11.75
CA TYR A 220 23.64 7.90 -13.08
C TYR A 220 23.74 9.03 -14.11
N SER A 221 22.60 9.46 -14.65
CA SER A 221 22.52 10.53 -15.65
C SER A 221 21.10 11.06 -15.76
N ARG A 222 20.92 12.28 -16.28
CA ARG A 222 19.58 12.86 -16.51
C ARG A 222 18.67 11.98 -17.37
N ARG A 223 19.24 11.21 -18.30
CA ARG A 223 18.49 10.25 -19.13
C ARG A 223 17.97 9.07 -18.32
N VAL A 224 18.79 8.53 -17.42
CA VAL A 224 18.35 7.47 -16.49
C VAL A 224 17.29 8.00 -15.53
N GLY A 225 17.49 9.21 -14.99
CA GLY A 225 16.48 9.86 -14.15
C GLY A 225 15.14 10.06 -14.86
N LEU A 226 15.17 10.58 -16.10
CA LEU A 226 13.93 10.75 -16.88
C LEU A 226 13.29 9.41 -17.20
N PHE A 227 14.08 8.42 -17.61
CA PHE A 227 13.52 7.12 -17.97
C PHE A 227 12.90 6.42 -16.75
N ALA A 228 13.55 6.46 -15.58
CA ALA A 228 13.00 5.95 -14.33
C ALA A 228 11.68 6.65 -13.96
N ALA A 229 11.59 7.98 -14.15
CA ALA A 229 10.36 8.73 -13.92
C ALA A 229 9.23 8.31 -14.88
N ILE A 230 9.53 8.08 -16.16
CA ILE A 230 8.57 7.55 -17.14
C ILE A 230 8.05 6.18 -16.71
N LEU A 231 8.95 5.26 -16.31
CA LEU A 231 8.56 3.92 -15.86
C LEU A 231 7.63 3.98 -14.63
N LEU A 232 7.96 4.80 -13.62
CA LEU A 232 7.12 4.95 -12.42
C LEU A 232 5.79 5.66 -12.72
N THR A 233 5.77 6.58 -13.70
CA THR A 233 4.54 7.25 -14.14
C THR A 233 3.49 6.23 -14.58
N PHE A 234 3.93 5.17 -15.28
CA PHE A 234 3.08 4.11 -15.86
C PHE A 234 3.20 2.76 -15.14
N THR A 235 3.53 2.77 -13.84
CA THR A 235 3.51 1.55 -13.02
C THR A 235 2.11 1.36 -12.41
N ALA A 236 1.35 0.37 -12.89
CA ALA A 236 -0.05 0.15 -12.53
C ALA A 236 -0.28 0.02 -11.01
N LEU A 237 0.51 -0.80 -10.31
CA LEU A 237 0.41 -0.96 -8.85
C LEU A 237 0.63 0.35 -8.09
N HIS A 238 1.61 1.16 -8.53
CA HIS A 238 1.84 2.46 -7.91
C HIS A 238 0.67 3.41 -8.21
N LEU A 239 0.07 3.36 -9.41
CA LEU A 239 -1.10 4.15 -9.76
C LEU A 239 -2.32 3.74 -8.93
N GLN A 240 -2.64 2.45 -8.88
CA GLN A 240 -3.73 1.87 -8.08
C GLN A 240 -3.66 2.37 -6.63
N LEU A 241 -2.52 2.17 -5.97
CA LEU A 241 -2.36 2.56 -4.57
C LEU A 241 -2.35 4.09 -4.36
N SER A 242 -2.13 4.87 -5.41
CA SER A 242 -2.24 6.34 -5.35
C SER A 242 -3.71 6.81 -5.33
N HIS A 243 -4.66 6.00 -5.80
CA HIS A 243 -6.10 6.31 -5.75
C HIS A 243 -6.72 5.97 -4.39
N TYR A 244 -6.02 5.19 -3.57
CA TYR A 244 -6.41 4.90 -2.20
C TYR A 244 -5.57 5.71 -1.22
N PHE A 245 -6.19 6.19 -0.16
CA PHE A 245 -5.45 6.69 1.00
C PHE A 245 -4.89 5.53 1.85
N THR A 246 -4.07 4.70 1.21
CA THR A 246 -3.26 3.68 1.88
C THR A 246 -1.95 4.30 2.34
N PHE A 247 -1.44 3.84 3.48
CA PHE A 247 -0.20 4.35 4.07
C PHE A 247 1.04 4.03 3.21
N ASP A 248 0.95 3.11 2.25
CA ASP A 248 2.06 2.58 1.47
C ASP A 248 2.69 3.61 0.51
N VAL A 249 1.87 4.43 -0.16
CA VAL A 249 2.38 5.47 -1.09
C VAL A 249 3.03 6.62 -0.33
N LEU A 250 2.41 7.05 0.77
CA LEU A 250 2.99 8.05 1.69
C LEU A 250 4.32 7.56 2.26
N GLN A 251 4.36 6.31 2.75
CA GLN A 251 5.57 5.69 3.25
C GLN A 251 6.66 5.64 2.16
N GLY A 252 6.31 5.18 0.95
CA GLY A 252 7.21 5.11 -0.19
C GLY A 252 7.79 6.48 -0.54
N PHE A 253 6.96 7.52 -0.56
CA PHE A 253 7.38 8.91 -0.76
C PHE A 253 8.42 9.35 0.28
N PHE A 254 8.12 9.19 1.56
CA PHE A 254 9.03 9.58 2.64
C PHE A 254 10.36 8.80 2.58
N CYS A 255 10.32 7.50 2.27
CA CYS A 255 11.52 6.69 2.07
C CYS A 255 12.38 7.20 0.90
N VAL A 256 11.78 7.47 -0.26
CA VAL A 256 12.51 7.97 -1.44
C VAL A 256 13.07 9.39 -1.19
N ALA A 257 12.31 10.25 -0.52
CA ALA A 257 12.76 11.61 -0.16
C ALA A 257 13.90 11.59 0.87
N ALA A 258 13.84 10.68 1.86
CA ALA A 258 14.91 10.45 2.82
C ALA A 258 16.19 9.97 2.11
N ILE A 259 16.09 8.95 1.26
CA ILE A 259 17.23 8.42 0.49
C ILE A 259 17.83 9.48 -0.42
N TYR A 260 17.01 10.26 -1.13
CA TYR A 260 17.50 11.40 -1.91
C TYR A 260 18.31 12.37 -1.05
N SER A 261 17.78 12.72 0.12
CA SER A 261 18.43 13.66 1.04
C SER A 261 19.77 13.13 1.57
N LEU A 262 19.84 11.82 1.88
CA LEU A 262 21.09 11.14 2.26
C LEU A 262 22.12 11.09 1.12
N VAL A 263 21.68 10.87 -0.11
CA VAL A 263 22.54 10.95 -1.30
C VAL A 263 23.07 12.38 -1.49
N VAL A 264 22.23 13.41 -1.30
CA VAL A 264 22.68 14.81 -1.37
C VAL A 264 23.67 15.13 -0.24
N PHE A 265 23.47 14.58 0.95
CA PHE A 265 24.38 14.71 2.08
C PHE A 265 25.78 14.16 1.76
N LEU A 266 25.88 12.96 1.17
CA LEU A 266 27.17 12.34 0.82
C LEU A 266 27.98 13.12 -0.23
N ASP A 267 27.26 13.74 -1.16
CA ASP A 267 27.85 14.50 -2.26
C ASP A 267 28.03 15.99 -1.92
N ALA A 268 27.61 16.43 -0.74
CA ALA A 268 27.69 17.83 -0.35
C ALA A 268 29.14 18.21 -0.01
N GLU A 269 29.64 19.24 -0.69
CA GLU A 269 30.98 19.79 -0.50
C GLU A 269 31.06 20.80 0.66
N THR A 270 29.93 21.45 0.99
CA THR A 270 29.85 22.44 2.07
C THR A 270 29.08 21.93 3.27
N TRP A 271 29.49 22.33 4.48
CA TRP A 271 28.77 21.99 5.71
C TRP A 271 27.33 22.50 5.72
N GLY A 272 27.07 23.71 5.22
CA GLY A 272 25.71 24.24 5.13
C GLY A 272 24.79 23.36 4.27
N ARG A 273 25.31 22.79 3.17
CA ARG A 273 24.54 21.84 2.34
C ARG A 273 24.37 20.49 3.04
N ARG A 274 25.38 20.00 3.77
CA ARG A 274 25.27 18.79 4.59
C ARG A 274 24.20 18.92 5.66
N TRP A 275 24.22 20.00 6.43
CA TRP A 275 23.22 20.31 7.46
C TRP A 275 21.80 20.33 6.89
N ARG A 276 21.56 21.07 5.79
CA ARG A 276 20.23 21.10 5.15
C ARG A 276 19.77 19.72 4.69
N SER A 277 20.68 18.92 4.16
CA SER A 277 20.35 17.60 3.60
C SER A 277 20.10 16.56 4.70
N ILE A 278 20.91 16.56 5.75
CA ILE A 278 20.73 15.63 6.87
C ILE A 278 19.49 16.00 7.68
N VAL A 279 19.21 17.29 7.91
CA VAL A 279 17.97 17.76 8.56
C VAL A 279 16.75 17.34 7.75
N ALA A 280 16.78 17.54 6.42
CA ALA A 280 15.70 17.05 5.56
C ALA A 280 15.54 15.52 5.66
N ALA A 281 16.65 14.76 5.65
CA ALA A 281 16.59 13.32 5.84
C ALA A 281 15.99 12.94 7.21
N SER A 282 16.36 13.63 8.29
CA SER A 282 15.83 13.40 9.64
C SER A 282 14.31 13.59 9.69
N ILE A 283 13.82 14.68 9.08
CA ILE A 283 12.37 14.99 9.02
C ILE A 283 11.64 13.90 8.25
N TRP A 284 12.12 13.51 7.06
CA TRP A 284 11.48 12.47 6.26
C TRP A 284 11.47 11.11 6.96
N ILE A 285 12.56 10.74 7.65
CA ILE A 285 12.64 9.49 8.42
C ILE A 285 11.62 9.52 9.57
N GLY A 286 11.55 10.61 10.34
CA GLY A 286 10.64 10.72 11.48
C GLY A 286 9.16 10.70 11.08
N ILE A 287 8.78 11.44 10.04
CA ILE A 287 7.40 11.42 9.51
C ILE A 287 7.09 10.05 8.89
N GLY A 288 8.05 9.44 8.19
CA GLY A 288 7.90 8.09 7.63
C GLY A 288 7.62 7.04 8.71
N MET A 289 8.39 7.06 9.81
CA MET A 289 8.15 6.19 10.97
C MET A 289 6.77 6.42 11.59
N SER A 290 6.32 7.68 11.63
CA SER A 290 5.02 8.07 12.17
C SER A 290 3.84 7.80 11.23
N THR A 291 4.12 7.39 10.00
CA THR A 291 3.14 6.94 9.01
C THR A 291 3.04 5.42 9.06
N LYS A 292 4.20 4.73 9.03
CA LYS A 292 4.28 3.28 9.10
C LYS A 292 5.62 2.87 9.71
N PHE A 293 5.57 2.10 10.79
CA PHE A 293 6.75 1.75 11.58
C PHE A 293 7.87 1.09 10.78
N GLY A 294 7.55 0.38 9.69
CA GLY A 294 8.54 -0.25 8.80
C GLY A 294 9.60 0.72 8.23
N SER A 295 9.35 2.03 8.24
CA SER A 295 10.35 3.04 7.88
C SER A 295 11.52 3.14 8.86
N ILE A 296 11.47 2.46 10.01
CA ILE A 296 12.61 2.31 10.93
C ILE A 296 13.85 1.71 10.25
N LEU A 297 13.68 0.91 9.18
CA LEU A 297 14.82 0.39 8.42
C LEU A 297 15.64 1.50 7.74
N LEU A 298 15.15 2.75 7.66
CA LEU A 298 15.91 3.91 7.17
C LEU A 298 17.06 4.33 8.11
N PHE A 299 17.12 3.82 9.34
CA PHE A 299 18.29 4.01 10.20
C PHE A 299 19.55 3.37 9.59
N ILE A 300 19.42 2.29 8.81
CA ILE A 300 20.55 1.61 8.15
C ILE A 300 21.21 2.51 7.08
N PRO A 301 20.50 3.01 6.06
CA PRO A 301 21.09 3.94 5.09
C PRO A 301 21.49 5.28 5.73
N TRP A 302 20.81 5.74 6.79
CA TRP A 302 21.20 6.94 7.54
C TRP A 302 22.57 6.76 8.22
N PHE A 303 22.73 5.69 9.00
CA PHE A 303 23.99 5.36 9.66
C PHE A 303 25.10 5.14 8.63
N MET A 304 24.80 4.41 7.55
CA MET A 304 25.75 4.20 6.49
C MET A 304 26.16 5.49 5.79
N ALA A 305 25.24 6.43 5.55
CA ALA A 305 25.59 7.73 4.98
C ALA A 305 26.55 8.51 5.90
N LEU A 306 26.34 8.49 7.23
CA LEU A 306 27.26 9.09 8.19
C LEU A 306 28.63 8.40 8.19
N ALA A 307 28.64 7.07 8.20
CA ALA A 307 29.86 6.26 8.19
C ALA A 307 30.67 6.46 6.89
N LEU A 308 30.01 6.49 5.74
CA LEU A 308 30.63 6.75 4.44
C LEU A 308 31.14 8.18 4.32
N ALA A 309 30.40 9.17 4.84
CA ALA A 309 30.88 10.56 4.90
C ALA A 309 32.13 10.68 5.79
N TYR A 310 32.16 9.96 6.91
CA TYR A 310 33.33 9.88 7.78
C TYR A 310 34.51 9.20 7.08
N TRP A 311 34.28 8.05 6.43
CA TRP A 311 35.33 7.28 5.77
C TRP A 311 35.94 8.02 4.57
N ARG A 312 35.12 8.66 3.74
CA ARG A 312 35.56 9.44 2.56
C ARG A 312 36.51 10.57 2.92
N HIS A 313 36.32 11.17 4.08
CA HIS A 313 37.09 12.33 4.53
C HIS A 313 38.06 11.98 5.66
N ARG A 314 38.28 10.69 5.93
CA ARG A 314 39.34 10.25 6.83
C ARG A 314 40.70 10.57 6.15
N PRO A 315 41.61 11.28 6.81
CA PRO A 315 42.93 11.55 6.24
C PRO A 315 43.67 10.22 5.99
N ARG A 316 44.20 10.04 4.78
CA ARG A 316 45.07 8.90 4.43
C ARG A 316 46.51 9.05 4.95
N ILE A 317 46.83 10.14 5.65
CA ILE A 317 48.18 10.47 6.11
C ILE A 317 48.26 10.30 7.64
N ARG A 318 49.33 9.63 8.12
CA ARG A 318 49.64 9.33 9.53
C ARG A 318 49.88 10.55 10.44
N PHE A 319 49.86 11.78 9.91
CA PHE A 319 50.15 12.99 10.70
C PHE A 319 48.87 13.63 11.25
N PHE A 320 48.87 13.89 12.55
CA PHE A 320 47.83 14.59 13.29
C PHE A 320 47.61 16.02 12.74
N SER A 321 46.37 16.38 12.44
CA SER A 321 45.98 17.74 12.03
C SER A 321 44.67 18.14 12.71
N TRP A 322 44.65 19.32 13.34
CA TRP A 322 43.49 19.89 14.04
C TRP A 322 42.24 20.04 13.14
N ARG A 323 42.43 20.22 11.82
CA ARG A 323 41.33 20.26 10.83
C ARG A 323 40.58 18.92 10.72
N ASN A 324 41.27 17.80 10.93
CA ASN A 324 40.68 16.46 10.85
C ASN A 324 39.90 16.11 12.13
N VAL A 325 40.37 16.56 13.29
CA VAL A 325 39.64 16.47 14.56
C VAL A 325 38.34 17.27 14.48
N GLY A 326 38.40 18.48 13.92
CA GLY A 326 37.22 19.32 13.69
C GLY A 326 36.18 18.66 12.78
N PHE A 327 36.61 18.04 11.68
CA PHE A 327 35.69 17.35 10.74
C PHE A 327 34.98 16.15 11.40
N ALA A 328 35.73 15.29 12.10
CA ALA A 328 35.17 14.14 12.79
C ALA A 328 34.20 14.56 13.90
N ALA A 329 34.56 15.59 14.68
CA ALA A 329 33.69 16.14 15.72
C ALA A 329 32.40 16.75 15.12
N HIS A 330 32.50 17.47 14.01
CA HIS A 330 31.32 18.02 13.31
C HIS A 330 30.41 16.93 12.74
N LEU A 331 30.95 15.85 12.18
CA LEU A 331 30.12 14.72 11.72
C LEU A 331 29.43 14.00 12.88
N LYS A 332 30.11 13.81 14.02
CA LYS A 332 29.50 13.26 15.24
C LYS A 332 28.37 14.16 15.75
N LEU A 333 28.58 15.48 15.77
CA LEU A 333 27.56 16.46 16.14
C LEU A 333 26.36 16.40 15.19
N ILE A 334 26.60 16.39 13.87
CA ILE A 334 25.55 16.22 12.87
C ILE A 334 24.78 14.92 13.11
N GLY A 335 25.48 13.81 13.38
CA GLY A 335 24.87 12.52 13.66
C GLY A 335 23.99 12.57 14.90
N LEU A 336 24.47 13.16 15.99
CA LEU A 336 23.71 13.33 17.23
C LEU A 336 22.48 14.22 17.03
N VAL A 337 22.65 15.40 16.42
CA VAL A 337 21.53 16.32 16.16
C VAL A 337 20.50 15.69 15.22
N SER A 338 20.95 14.98 14.17
CA SER A 338 20.07 14.24 13.28
C SER A 338 19.31 13.14 14.00
N PHE A 339 19.96 12.40 14.91
CA PHE A 339 19.31 11.34 15.67
C PHE A 339 18.23 11.92 16.59
N VAL A 340 18.57 12.96 17.34
CA VAL A 340 17.63 13.69 18.21
C VAL A 340 16.47 14.25 17.38
N LEU A 341 16.75 14.81 16.20
CA LEU A 341 15.72 15.36 15.33
C LEU A 341 14.78 14.29 14.76
N ILE A 342 15.29 13.11 14.38
CA ILE A 342 14.44 11.98 13.95
C ILE A 342 13.44 11.64 15.05
N TRP A 343 13.92 11.41 16.28
CA TRP A 343 13.05 11.07 17.41
C TRP A 343 12.12 12.20 17.82
N ALA A 344 12.59 13.45 17.78
CA ALA A 344 11.74 14.61 18.07
C ALA A 344 10.59 14.70 17.07
N VAL A 345 10.88 14.59 15.76
CA VAL A 345 9.85 14.59 14.71
C VAL A 345 8.88 13.43 14.94
N THR A 346 9.39 12.20 15.13
CA THR A 346 8.52 11.03 15.39
C THR A 346 7.66 11.23 16.63
N PHE A 347 8.21 11.77 17.72
CA PHE A 347 7.46 12.06 18.94
C PHE A 347 6.34 13.08 18.71
N PHE A 348 6.59 14.15 17.96
CA PHE A 348 5.55 15.16 17.69
C PHE A 348 4.49 14.69 16.70
N THR A 349 4.85 13.86 15.72
CA THR A 349 3.89 13.32 14.75
C THR A 349 3.24 12.01 15.20
N GLN A 350 3.77 11.40 16.27
CA GLN A 350 3.25 10.20 16.91
C GLN A 350 3.46 10.22 18.44
N PRO A 351 2.80 11.15 19.16
CA PRO A 351 2.97 11.31 20.60
C PRO A 351 2.56 10.05 21.38
N PHE A 352 1.48 9.39 20.95
CA PHE A 352 0.92 8.20 21.60
C PHE A 352 1.71 6.91 21.35
N GLY A 353 2.74 6.94 20.50
CA GLY A 353 3.71 5.84 20.40
C GLY A 353 4.63 5.74 21.63
N TYR A 354 4.71 6.83 22.40
CA TYR A 354 5.63 6.99 23.53
C TYR A 354 4.90 7.35 24.83
N LEU A 355 3.72 7.94 24.72
CA LEU A 355 2.86 8.34 25.82
C LEU A 355 1.67 7.38 25.86
N ASP A 356 1.47 6.65 26.96
CA ASP A 356 0.31 5.79 27.14
C ASP A 356 -0.20 5.89 28.56
N TYR A 357 -1.46 5.51 28.71
CA TYR A 357 -2.16 5.43 29.98
C TYR A 357 -2.97 4.12 29.98
N PRO A 358 -3.12 3.45 31.13
CA PRO A 358 -3.84 2.19 31.21
C PRO A 358 -5.30 2.35 30.72
N PRO A 359 -5.88 1.31 30.10
CA PRO A 359 -7.23 1.38 29.57
C PRO A 359 -8.25 1.66 30.67
N VAL A 360 -9.12 2.65 30.45
CA VAL A 360 -10.32 2.83 31.26
C VAL A 360 -11.31 1.70 30.88
N PRO A 361 -11.88 0.95 31.84
CA PRO A 361 -12.81 -0.14 31.56
C PRO A 361 -14.01 0.33 30.71
N ARG A 362 -14.43 -0.51 29.74
CA ARG A 362 -15.57 -0.24 28.83
C ARG A 362 -16.86 0.15 29.56
N GLU A 363 -17.04 -0.33 30.78
CA GLU A 363 -18.20 -0.04 31.64
C GLU A 363 -18.29 1.45 32.04
N ALA A 364 -17.16 2.14 32.18
CA ALA A 364 -17.13 3.57 32.53
C ALA A 364 -17.46 4.51 31.35
N ARG A 365 -17.19 4.08 30.10
CA ARG A 365 -17.59 4.83 28.88
C ARG A 365 -19.10 4.73 28.61
N ASN A 366 -19.73 3.60 28.94
CA ASN A 366 -21.18 3.44 28.75
C ASN A 366 -21.99 4.11 29.86
N ALA A 367 -21.38 4.41 31.02
CA ALA A 367 -22.02 5.18 32.08
C ALA A 367 -22.09 6.69 31.78
N THR A 368 -21.32 7.19 30.80
CA THR A 368 -21.28 8.61 30.41
C THR A 368 -22.18 8.93 29.20
N SER A 369 -22.71 7.92 28.48
CA SER A 369 -23.62 8.13 27.35
C SER A 369 -25.09 8.33 27.74
N THR A 370 -25.41 8.35 29.03
CA THR A 370 -26.77 8.65 29.55
C THR A 370 -26.84 9.93 30.40
N ALA A 371 -25.82 10.80 30.37
CA ALA A 371 -25.85 12.06 31.09
C ALA A 371 -26.67 13.14 30.34
N PRO A 372 -27.64 13.83 30.99
CA PRO A 372 -28.38 14.92 30.35
C PRO A 372 -27.49 16.16 30.16
N SER A 373 -27.80 16.94 29.12
CA SER A 373 -27.08 18.10 28.60
C SER A 373 -27.11 19.36 29.48
N ASN A 374 -26.84 19.27 30.79
CA ASN A 374 -26.75 20.47 31.64
C ASN A 374 -25.58 20.43 32.65
N PRO A 375 -24.64 21.39 32.64
CA PRO A 375 -23.39 21.29 33.40
C PRO A 375 -23.49 22.03 34.74
N THR A 376 -24.16 21.50 35.78
CA THR A 376 -24.10 22.16 37.10
C THR A 376 -24.23 21.31 38.37
N THR A 377 -24.25 19.97 38.33
CA THR A 377 -24.39 19.22 39.59
C THR A 377 -23.55 17.94 39.63
N LEU A 378 -22.37 18.04 40.26
CA LEU A 378 -21.56 16.91 40.71
C LEU A 378 -22.21 16.29 41.96
N SER A 379 -23.06 15.29 41.77
CA SER A 379 -23.50 14.40 42.86
C SER A 379 -22.60 13.17 42.91
N PHE A 380 -21.87 13.05 44.01
CA PHE A 380 -21.11 11.87 44.44
C PHE A 380 -22.02 10.63 44.44
N ILE A 381 -21.64 9.59 43.68
CA ILE A 381 -22.23 8.26 43.82
C ILE A 381 -21.23 7.38 44.58
N HIS A 382 -21.64 6.97 45.78
CA HIS A 382 -21.03 5.94 46.61
C HIS A 382 -20.96 4.61 45.84
N LEU A 383 -19.75 4.08 45.65
CA LEU A 383 -19.55 2.67 45.27
C LEU A 383 -19.29 1.86 46.55
N ASN A 384 -20.30 1.11 46.97
CA ASN A 384 -20.18 0.03 47.96
C ASN A 384 -19.26 -1.06 47.39
N PHE A 385 -18.08 -1.24 47.97
CA PHE A 385 -17.29 -2.45 47.80
C PHE A 385 -17.65 -3.44 48.92
N GLU A 386 -18.48 -4.43 48.62
CA GLU A 386 -18.49 -5.68 49.38
C GLU A 386 -17.20 -6.45 49.04
N ALA A 387 -16.12 -6.12 49.74
CA ALA A 387 -14.91 -6.91 49.73
C ALA A 387 -15.07 -8.10 50.69
N GLY A 388 -15.22 -9.30 50.16
CA GLY A 388 -15.10 -10.55 50.92
C GLY A 388 -13.72 -10.63 51.62
N PRO A 389 -13.63 -11.23 52.82
CA PRO A 389 -12.46 -11.08 53.66
C PRO A 389 -11.33 -12.01 53.19
N LYS A 390 -10.26 -11.46 52.61
CA LYS A 390 -8.98 -12.19 52.50
C LYS A 390 -7.79 -11.35 52.94
N ILE A 391 -7.37 -11.69 54.17
CA ILE A 391 -5.99 -11.76 54.69
C ILE A 391 -5.29 -10.43 55.02
N VAL A 392 -5.57 -9.90 56.22
CA VAL A 392 -4.63 -9.02 56.93
C VAL A 392 -3.57 -9.90 57.62
N PRO A 393 -2.26 -9.67 57.41
CA PRO A 393 -1.20 -10.44 58.05
C PRO A 393 -1.30 -10.41 59.59
N GLN A 394 -1.17 -11.58 60.23
CA GLN A 394 -1.37 -11.78 61.67
C GLN A 394 -0.58 -10.79 62.55
N LYS A 395 0.62 -10.37 62.12
CA LYS A 395 1.48 -9.39 62.81
C LYS A 395 0.84 -8.00 62.98
N ILE A 396 0.00 -7.57 62.05
CA ILE A 396 -0.68 -6.26 62.11
C ILE A 396 -1.88 -6.35 63.07
N ARG A 397 -2.56 -7.49 63.08
CA ARG A 397 -3.68 -7.77 63.97
C ARG A 397 -3.24 -7.84 65.44
N THR A 398 -2.08 -8.43 65.72
CA THR A 398 -1.53 -8.51 67.08
C THR A 398 -1.15 -7.13 67.64
N LYS A 399 -0.55 -6.25 66.81
CA LYS A 399 -0.20 -4.88 67.24
C LYS A 399 -1.42 -3.97 67.45
N LEU A 400 -2.49 -4.16 66.66
CA LEU A 400 -3.73 -3.40 66.82
C LEU A 400 -4.49 -3.81 68.09
N LEU A 401 -4.43 -5.09 68.48
CA LEU A 401 -5.02 -5.58 69.73
C LEU A 401 -4.25 -5.13 70.97
N GLU A 402 -2.92 -4.94 70.88
CA GLU A 402 -2.10 -4.41 71.98
C GLU A 402 -2.38 -2.93 72.30
N TRP A 403 -2.94 -2.16 71.36
CA TRP A 403 -3.15 -0.71 71.51
C TRP A 403 -4.60 -0.30 71.80
N GLY A 404 -5.53 -1.26 71.90
CA GLY A 404 -6.86 -1.02 72.46
C GLY A 404 -7.76 -0.02 71.72
N GLU A 405 -7.51 0.31 70.45
CA GLU A 405 -8.32 1.28 69.68
C GLU A 405 -8.94 0.68 68.41
N SER A 406 -10.14 1.16 68.06
CA SER A 406 -10.87 0.73 66.85
C SER A 406 -10.37 1.46 65.60
N ILE A 407 -10.41 0.78 64.45
CA ILE A 407 -9.80 1.20 63.17
C ILE A 407 -10.40 2.50 62.60
N GLU A 408 -11.58 2.92 63.06
CA GLU A 408 -12.32 4.05 62.48
C GLU A 408 -11.80 5.42 62.97
N ASP A 409 -11.23 5.50 64.18
CA ASP A 409 -10.80 6.77 64.80
C ASP A 409 -9.52 7.38 64.22
N TYR A 410 -8.75 6.64 63.41
CA TYR A 410 -7.48 7.12 62.86
C TYR A 410 -7.62 8.01 61.60
N THR A 411 -8.80 7.99 60.95
CA THR A 411 -8.99 8.69 59.67
C THR A 411 -9.33 10.18 59.82
N GLY A 412 -9.84 10.61 60.98
CA GLY A 412 -10.29 11.99 61.21
C GLY A 412 -9.22 12.99 61.68
N LYS A 413 -8.08 12.54 62.23
CA LYS A 413 -7.11 13.41 62.93
C LYS A 413 -5.95 13.97 62.09
N ILE A 414 -5.87 13.66 60.79
CA ILE A 414 -4.79 14.15 59.90
C ILE A 414 -5.22 15.37 59.06
N GLY A 415 -6.48 15.79 59.11
CA GLY A 415 -7.01 16.86 58.26
C GLY A 415 -6.69 18.30 58.66
N ILE A 416 -6.19 18.57 59.87
CA ILE A 416 -6.08 19.96 60.38
C ILE A 416 -4.83 20.13 61.26
N ARG A 417 -3.66 20.31 60.65
CA ARG A 417 -2.53 21.14 61.14
C ARG A 417 -1.34 20.98 60.19
N PHE A 418 -0.70 22.11 59.88
CA PHE A 418 0.46 22.32 58.99
C PHE A 418 0.13 22.68 57.53
N GLY A 419 -0.04 23.98 57.32
CA GLY A 419 0.36 24.64 56.08
C GLY A 419 1.88 24.75 56.01
N TRP A 420 2.39 24.66 54.79
CA TRP A 420 3.81 24.59 54.38
C TRP A 420 4.49 23.24 54.64
N LEU A 421 5.03 22.66 53.54
CA LEU A 421 5.63 21.33 53.35
C LEU A 421 4.65 20.17 53.16
N ASP A 422 4.44 19.73 51.91
CA ASP A 422 5.21 18.59 51.35
C ASP A 422 4.78 18.31 49.89
N TYR A 423 5.45 18.95 48.93
CA TYR A 423 5.30 18.72 47.48
C TYR A 423 5.93 17.38 47.03
N HIS A 424 6.12 16.42 47.95
CA HIS A 424 6.78 15.14 47.67
C HIS A 424 5.91 13.88 47.80
N ASN A 425 4.68 13.96 48.30
CA ASN A 425 3.81 12.77 48.41
C ASN A 425 2.65 12.69 47.41
N VAL A 426 2.47 13.67 46.52
CA VAL A 426 1.66 13.48 45.28
C VAL A 426 2.42 12.63 44.24
N ASN A 427 3.72 12.40 44.45
CA ASN A 427 4.61 11.70 43.51
C ASN A 427 4.63 10.17 43.64
N LYS A 428 3.66 9.54 44.32
CA LYS A 428 3.52 8.07 44.28
C LYS A 428 2.30 7.59 43.50
N ALA A 429 1.17 8.30 43.55
CA ALA A 429 0.05 8.06 42.64
C ALA A 429 0.30 8.63 41.23
N ASN A 430 0.99 9.78 41.11
CA ASN A 430 1.35 10.34 39.78
C ASN A 430 2.58 9.68 39.13
N ARG A 431 3.30 8.79 39.83
CA ARG A 431 4.38 8.00 39.20
C ARG A 431 3.83 6.91 38.29
N ASP A 432 2.59 6.48 38.50
CA ASP A 432 1.92 5.51 37.62
C ASP A 432 1.28 6.19 36.39
N TRP A 433 1.07 7.52 36.43
CA TRP A 433 0.63 8.32 35.27
C TRP A 433 1.79 8.82 34.39
N LEU A 434 3.02 8.76 34.90
CA LEU A 434 4.26 9.12 34.17
C LEU A 434 5.10 7.88 33.83
N ALA A 435 4.45 6.71 33.75
CA ALA A 435 5.04 5.57 33.07
C ALA A 435 5.09 5.87 31.57
N ILE A 436 6.23 6.39 31.09
CA ILE A 436 6.59 6.41 29.68
C ILE A 436 6.45 4.97 29.16
N GLY A 437 5.37 4.65 28.47
CA GLY A 437 5.17 3.28 28.06
C GLY A 437 4.09 3.16 27.03
N GLY A 438 4.41 3.30 25.74
CA GLY A 438 3.53 3.06 24.58
C GLY A 438 2.95 1.65 24.47
N SER A 439 2.51 1.02 25.56
CA SER A 439 2.14 -0.38 25.67
C SER A 439 1.06 -0.77 24.66
N ARG A 440 0.05 0.09 24.43
CA ARG A 440 -1.01 -0.10 23.45
C ARG A 440 -0.49 -0.01 22.02
N TYR A 441 0.25 1.04 21.68
CA TYR A 441 0.87 1.18 20.35
C TYR A 441 1.79 0.00 20.04
N TRP A 442 2.67 -0.38 20.98
CA TRP A 442 3.58 -1.49 20.81
C TRP A 442 2.88 -2.85 20.79
N ARG A 443 1.76 -3.00 21.50
CA ARG A 443 0.88 -4.18 21.38
C ARG A 443 0.29 -4.26 19.98
N ASP A 444 -0.26 -3.17 19.45
CA ASP A 444 -0.88 -3.13 18.12
C ASP A 444 0.17 -3.36 17.02
N VAL A 445 1.35 -2.74 17.11
CA VAL A 445 2.49 -3.03 16.21
C VAL A 445 2.92 -4.50 16.30
N THR A 446 2.90 -5.08 17.50
CA THR A 446 3.22 -6.50 17.72
C THR A 446 2.18 -7.41 17.08
N GLU A 447 0.89 -7.05 17.17
CA GLU A 447 -0.20 -7.76 16.53
C GLU A 447 -0.07 -7.71 15.00
N GLN A 448 0.20 -6.52 14.43
CA GLN A 448 0.47 -6.35 13.00
C GLN A 448 1.69 -7.16 12.54
N ARG A 449 2.75 -7.19 13.36
CA ARG A 449 3.94 -8.02 13.11
C ARG A 449 3.60 -9.50 13.10
N ASN A 450 2.86 -10.00 14.09
CA ASN A 450 2.49 -11.40 14.18
C ASN A 450 1.59 -11.79 12.99
N MET A 451 0.62 -10.95 12.61
CA MET A 451 -0.16 -11.16 11.39
C MET A 451 0.72 -11.23 10.15
N ALA A 452 1.74 -10.36 10.04
CA ALA A 452 2.63 -10.37 8.88
C ALA A 452 3.53 -11.61 8.79
N LEU A 453 4.00 -12.12 9.94
CA LEU A 453 4.96 -13.23 10.04
C LEU A 453 4.33 -14.62 10.19
N GLU A 454 3.19 -14.72 10.87
CA GLU A 454 2.54 -15.98 11.26
C GLU A 454 1.17 -16.15 10.58
N GLY A 455 0.55 -15.06 10.09
CA GLY A 455 -0.82 -15.09 9.57
C GLY A 455 -1.84 -15.15 10.70
N GLY A 456 -2.81 -16.07 10.60
CA GLY A 456 -3.80 -16.32 11.66
C GLY A 456 -5.15 -15.64 11.47
N VAL A 457 -5.31 -14.82 10.44
CA VAL A 457 -6.60 -14.23 10.03
C VAL A 457 -7.04 -14.76 8.66
N PRO A 458 -8.36 -14.85 8.36
CA PRO A 458 -8.86 -15.55 7.18
C PRO A 458 -8.19 -15.17 5.85
N TRP A 459 -8.03 -13.87 5.59
CA TRP A 459 -7.43 -13.36 4.35
C TRP A 459 -5.93 -13.63 4.23
N THR A 460 -5.23 -13.93 5.33
CA THR A 460 -3.80 -14.28 5.29
C THR A 460 -3.54 -15.74 4.91
N ARG A 461 -4.55 -16.61 5.01
CA ARG A 461 -4.44 -18.05 4.73
C ARG A 461 -4.06 -18.36 3.28
N GLN A 462 -4.41 -17.48 2.34
CA GLN A 462 -4.04 -17.64 0.93
C GLN A 462 -2.52 -17.70 0.69
N TYR A 463 -1.71 -17.29 1.67
CA TYR A 463 -0.26 -17.31 1.55
C TYR A 463 0.38 -18.59 2.08
N SER A 464 -0.39 -19.47 2.70
CA SER A 464 0.09 -20.79 3.11
C SER A 464 0.57 -21.58 1.89
N ASN A 465 1.71 -22.25 2.04
CA ASN A 465 2.37 -23.02 0.98
C ASN A 465 2.81 -22.22 -0.27
N THR A 466 2.74 -20.89 -0.24
CA THR A 466 3.30 -20.06 -1.32
C THR A 466 4.81 -19.92 -1.20
N ILE A 467 5.52 -19.98 -2.34
CA ILE A 467 6.98 -19.85 -2.38
C ILE A 467 7.37 -18.37 -2.19
N PRO A 468 8.14 -18.02 -1.15
CA PRO A 468 8.66 -16.66 -0.96
C PRO A 468 9.43 -16.18 -2.19
N PHE A 469 9.45 -14.87 -2.42
CA PHE A 469 9.98 -14.21 -3.63
C PHE A 469 9.19 -14.50 -4.90
N TYR A 470 8.95 -15.77 -5.23
CA TYR A 470 8.24 -16.17 -6.45
C TYR A 470 6.81 -15.63 -6.46
N TYR A 471 6.07 -15.77 -5.35
CA TYR A 471 4.69 -15.30 -5.27
C TYR A 471 4.58 -13.78 -5.52
N GLN A 472 5.43 -13.00 -4.85
CA GLN A 472 5.46 -11.54 -4.98
C GLN A 472 5.84 -11.12 -6.41
N TRP A 473 6.90 -11.70 -6.98
CA TRP A 473 7.34 -11.37 -8.34
C TRP A 473 6.37 -11.83 -9.41
N LYS A 474 5.73 -13.00 -9.25
CA LYS A 474 4.62 -13.43 -10.13
C LYS A 474 3.54 -12.37 -10.15
N ASN A 475 3.05 -11.95 -8.97
CA ASN A 475 1.98 -10.96 -8.91
C ASN A 475 2.39 -9.60 -9.44
N LEU A 476 3.62 -9.16 -9.14
CA LEU A 476 4.16 -7.90 -9.60
C LEU A 476 4.35 -7.86 -11.12
N ILE A 477 4.84 -8.95 -11.74
CA ILE A 477 5.08 -9.00 -13.19
C ILE A 477 3.78 -9.09 -13.97
N PHE A 478 2.85 -9.96 -13.58
CA PHE A 478 1.65 -10.21 -14.37
C PHE A 478 0.58 -9.12 -14.19
N TRP A 479 0.40 -8.60 -12.96
CA TRP A 479 -0.69 -7.66 -12.66
C TRP A 479 -0.22 -6.33 -12.05
N GLY A 480 0.90 -6.30 -11.32
CA GLY A 480 1.37 -5.06 -10.68
C GLY A 480 2.06 -4.07 -11.63
N MET A 481 2.79 -4.55 -12.64
CA MET A 481 3.56 -3.72 -13.58
C MET A 481 3.20 -3.98 -15.05
N GLY A 482 2.59 -5.14 -15.32
CA GLY A 482 2.49 -5.70 -16.67
C GLY A 482 3.82 -6.34 -17.12
N ILE A 483 3.72 -7.40 -17.92
CA ILE A 483 4.83 -8.31 -18.23
C ILE A 483 6.11 -7.58 -18.72
N PRO A 484 6.05 -6.66 -19.71
CA PRO A 484 7.27 -6.04 -20.25
C PRO A 484 8.01 -5.18 -19.21
N LEU A 485 7.28 -4.45 -18.37
CA LEU A 485 7.88 -3.61 -17.32
C LEU A 485 8.36 -4.46 -16.15
N GLY A 486 7.55 -5.43 -15.72
CA GLY A 486 7.92 -6.37 -14.67
C GLY A 486 9.23 -7.09 -14.96
N LEU A 487 9.39 -7.61 -16.18
CA LEU A 487 10.64 -8.25 -16.61
C LEU A 487 11.82 -7.26 -16.65
N LEU A 488 11.62 -6.05 -17.17
CA LEU A 488 12.67 -5.03 -17.19
C LEU A 488 13.12 -4.64 -15.78
N CYS A 489 12.18 -4.55 -14.83
CA CYS A 489 12.43 -4.34 -13.41
C CYS A 489 13.16 -5.52 -12.76
N LEU A 490 12.81 -6.76 -13.10
CA LEU A 490 13.50 -7.96 -12.61
C LEU A 490 14.97 -8.00 -13.07
N PHE A 491 15.24 -7.73 -14.35
CA PHE A 491 16.63 -7.61 -14.84
C PHE A 491 17.35 -6.40 -14.23
N GLY A 492 16.63 -5.28 -14.06
CA GLY A 492 17.10 -4.11 -13.35
C GLY A 492 17.54 -4.45 -11.92
N LEU A 493 16.78 -5.26 -11.19
CA LEU A 493 17.10 -5.70 -9.84
C LEU A 493 18.47 -6.37 -9.76
N PHE A 494 18.73 -7.36 -10.63
CA PHE A 494 20.02 -8.04 -10.70
C PHE A 494 21.16 -7.08 -11.03
N TYR A 495 20.92 -6.12 -11.92
CA TYR A 495 21.89 -5.07 -12.22
C TYR A 495 22.15 -4.15 -11.02
N GLY A 496 21.10 -3.74 -10.30
CA GLY A 496 21.17 -2.86 -9.14
C GLY A 496 21.89 -3.47 -7.94
N PHE A 497 21.62 -4.75 -7.66
CA PHE A 497 22.36 -5.49 -6.64
C PHE A 497 23.77 -5.84 -7.09
N GLY A 498 23.98 -6.26 -8.34
CA GLY A 498 25.28 -6.72 -8.82
C GLY A 498 26.29 -5.61 -9.08
N LYS A 499 25.88 -4.50 -9.69
CA LYS A 499 26.80 -3.44 -10.15
C LYS A 499 27.68 -2.88 -9.02
N PRO A 500 27.18 -2.57 -7.81
CA PRO A 500 28.00 -2.00 -6.74
C PRO A 500 29.16 -2.91 -6.28
N PHE A 501 29.07 -4.23 -6.46
CA PHE A 501 30.14 -5.16 -6.11
C PHE A 501 31.33 -5.12 -7.09
N TYR A 502 31.11 -4.75 -8.35
CA TYR A 502 32.17 -4.67 -9.37
C TYR A 502 32.56 -3.23 -9.73
N ARG A 503 31.65 -2.27 -9.51
CA ARG A 503 31.86 -0.83 -9.73
C ARG A 503 31.21 -0.02 -8.60
N PRO A 504 31.78 -0.06 -7.39
CA PRO A 504 31.17 0.56 -6.21
C PRO A 504 31.07 2.08 -6.37
N THR A 505 29.89 2.61 -6.08
CA THR A 505 29.71 4.04 -5.81
C THR A 505 29.12 4.22 -4.42
N TRP A 506 29.63 5.19 -3.66
CA TRP A 506 29.21 5.45 -2.29
C TRP A 506 27.71 5.73 -2.17
N THR A 507 27.13 6.38 -3.17
CA THR A 507 25.71 6.71 -3.23
C THR A 507 24.82 5.50 -3.49
N GLU A 508 25.31 4.51 -4.24
CA GLU A 508 24.57 3.25 -4.45
C GLU A 508 24.53 2.40 -3.19
N TRP A 509 25.59 2.44 -2.37
CA TRP A 509 25.57 1.78 -1.07
C TRP A 509 24.43 2.30 -0.18
N VAL A 510 24.20 3.62 -0.11
CA VAL A 510 23.04 4.19 0.64
C VAL A 510 21.71 3.62 0.16
N ILE A 511 21.51 3.45 -1.16
CA ILE A 511 20.30 2.81 -1.68
C ILE A 511 20.23 1.34 -1.24
N LEU A 512 21.33 0.59 -1.36
CA LEU A 512 21.40 -0.80 -0.95
C LEU A 512 21.16 -1.00 0.55
N GLY A 513 21.59 -0.06 1.40
CA GLY A 513 21.36 -0.10 2.84
C GLY A 513 19.90 -0.06 3.23
N TRP A 514 19.05 0.55 2.40
CA TRP A 514 17.61 0.47 2.55
C TRP A 514 17.03 -0.76 1.82
N MET A 515 17.43 -0.92 0.56
CA MET A 515 16.82 -1.90 -0.34
C MET A 515 17.08 -3.33 0.10
N ILE A 516 18.29 -3.70 0.55
CA ILE A 516 18.58 -5.09 0.97
C ILE A 516 17.71 -5.47 2.18
N PRO A 517 17.76 -4.76 3.34
CA PRO A 517 16.96 -5.14 4.49
C PRO A 517 15.46 -5.11 4.16
N ASN A 518 14.97 -4.05 3.51
CA ASN A 518 13.55 -3.94 3.19
C ASN A 518 13.09 -5.03 2.21
N PHE A 519 13.86 -5.34 1.17
CA PHE A 519 13.55 -6.39 0.19
C PHE A 519 13.45 -7.75 0.88
N PHE A 520 14.46 -8.17 1.64
CA PHE A 520 14.43 -9.48 2.29
C PHE A 520 13.34 -9.54 3.37
N THR A 521 13.16 -8.51 4.18
CA THR A 521 12.11 -8.49 5.20
C THR A 521 10.72 -8.66 4.57
N THR A 522 10.35 -7.87 3.57
CA THR A 522 8.99 -7.95 2.99
C THR A 522 8.75 -9.19 2.15
N HIS A 523 9.79 -9.76 1.51
CA HIS A 523 9.64 -10.96 0.68
C HIS A 523 9.60 -12.25 1.51
N LEU A 524 10.15 -12.25 2.73
CA LEU A 524 10.14 -13.37 3.65
C LEU A 524 8.92 -13.41 4.60
N PHE A 525 8.07 -12.37 4.59
CA PHE A 525 6.82 -12.39 5.33
C PHE A 525 5.93 -13.57 4.92
N HIS A 526 5.18 -14.09 5.90
CA HIS A 526 4.11 -15.04 5.60
C HIS A 526 3.06 -14.35 4.72
N THR A 527 2.65 -13.13 5.07
CA THR A 527 1.76 -12.31 4.24
C THR A 527 2.50 -11.67 3.07
N LYS A 528 2.00 -11.87 1.84
CA LYS A 528 2.75 -11.54 0.61
C LYS A 528 2.04 -10.54 -0.29
N PHE A 529 1.25 -9.63 0.30
CA PHE A 529 0.55 -8.59 -0.46
C PHE A 529 1.51 -7.78 -1.36
N PRO A 530 1.29 -7.73 -2.68
CA PRO A 530 2.09 -6.91 -3.59
C PRO A 530 2.21 -5.44 -3.18
N ARG A 531 1.19 -4.87 -2.52
CA ARG A 531 1.25 -3.48 -2.01
C ARG A 531 2.38 -3.22 -1.01
N TYR A 532 2.89 -4.23 -0.30
CA TYR A 532 4.06 -4.07 0.59
C TYR A 532 5.36 -3.75 -0.18
N LEU A 533 5.37 -3.97 -1.49
CA LEU A 533 6.49 -3.64 -2.37
C LEU A 533 6.48 -2.18 -2.83
N THR A 534 5.44 -1.40 -2.50
CA THR A 534 5.29 0.00 -2.95
C THR A 534 6.52 0.87 -2.66
N PRO A 535 7.15 0.82 -1.47
CA PRO A 535 8.37 1.58 -1.21
C PRO A 535 9.59 1.15 -2.05
N GLN A 536 9.53 -0.02 -2.68
CA GLN A 536 10.60 -0.61 -3.51
C GLN A 536 10.40 -0.32 -5.01
N LEU A 537 9.16 -0.13 -5.47
CA LEU A 537 8.85 0.11 -6.90
C LEU A 537 9.66 1.25 -7.53
N PRO A 538 9.88 2.41 -6.87
CA PRO A 538 10.70 3.49 -7.43
C PRO A 538 12.14 3.03 -7.72
N PHE A 539 12.71 2.20 -6.85
CA PHE A 539 14.08 1.69 -7.01
C PHE A 539 14.16 0.56 -8.05
N PHE A 540 13.11 -0.27 -8.19
CA PHE A 540 13.00 -1.20 -9.31
C PHE A 540 12.98 -0.45 -10.65
N CYS A 541 12.20 0.62 -10.75
CA CYS A 541 12.17 1.49 -11.94
C CYS A 541 13.51 2.20 -12.17
N LEU A 542 14.19 2.65 -11.11
CA LEU A 542 15.51 3.26 -11.19
C LEU A 542 16.53 2.30 -11.82
N TRP A 543 16.59 1.08 -11.30
CA TRP A 543 17.56 0.09 -11.76
C TRP A 543 17.19 -0.50 -13.11
N ALA A 544 15.90 -0.64 -13.44
CA ALA A 544 15.42 -0.93 -14.80
C ALA A 544 15.94 0.09 -15.80
N ALA A 545 15.77 1.38 -15.50
CA ALA A 545 16.23 2.47 -16.37
C ALA A 545 17.77 2.50 -16.48
N ALA A 546 18.49 2.30 -15.37
CA ALA A 546 19.95 2.25 -15.36
C ALA A 546 20.48 1.06 -16.18
N PHE A 547 19.90 -0.13 -15.99
CA PHE A 547 20.21 -1.34 -16.73
C PHE A 547 19.99 -1.14 -18.23
N ALA A 548 18.81 -0.67 -18.63
CA ALA A 548 18.47 -0.45 -20.03
C ALA A 548 19.44 0.52 -20.72
N VAL A 549 19.74 1.65 -20.07
CA VAL A 549 20.71 2.63 -20.61
C VAL A 549 22.12 2.02 -20.70
N ALA A 550 22.52 1.23 -19.69
CA ALA A 550 23.82 0.54 -19.70
C ALA A 550 23.93 -0.49 -20.83
N VAL A 551 22.88 -1.29 -21.06
CA VAL A 551 22.82 -2.27 -22.16
C VAL A 551 22.87 -1.58 -23.52
N ILE A 552 22.08 -0.52 -23.72
CA ILE A 552 22.11 0.26 -24.97
C ILE A 552 23.51 0.83 -25.22
N ALA A 553 24.16 1.38 -24.19
CA ALA A 553 25.52 1.91 -24.31
C ALA A 553 26.54 0.82 -24.65
N TYR A 554 26.47 -0.33 -23.99
CA TYR A 554 27.32 -1.49 -24.24
C TYR A 554 27.17 -2.02 -25.67
N LEU A 555 25.93 -2.20 -26.14
CA LEU A 555 25.64 -2.67 -27.50
C LEU A 555 26.14 -1.68 -28.55
N ARG A 556 25.92 -0.37 -28.35
CA ARG A 556 26.45 0.67 -29.26
C ARG A 556 27.98 0.66 -29.33
N MET A 557 28.64 0.44 -28.21
CA MET A 557 30.11 0.33 -28.17
C MET A 557 30.58 -0.89 -28.97
N ARG A 558 29.95 -2.06 -28.79
CA ARG A 558 30.28 -3.30 -29.50
C ARG A 558 30.01 -3.20 -31.00
N GLU A 559 28.90 -2.57 -31.39
CA GLU A 559 28.55 -2.31 -32.79
C GLU A 559 29.56 -1.38 -33.47
N ARG A 560 30.00 -0.30 -32.80
CA ARG A 560 31.03 0.60 -33.34
C ARG A 560 32.34 -0.12 -33.60
N ARG A 561 32.76 -1.02 -32.69
CA ARG A 561 33.97 -1.84 -32.87
C ARG A 561 33.85 -2.85 -34.02
N ARG A 562 32.64 -3.31 -34.37
CA ARG A 562 32.38 -4.21 -35.50
C ARG A 562 32.18 -3.48 -36.83
N ALA A 563 31.83 -2.20 -36.80
CA ALA A 563 31.41 -1.43 -37.97
C ALA A 563 32.56 -0.96 -38.88
N GLU A 564 33.81 -1.35 -38.63
CA GLU A 564 34.96 -1.10 -39.51
C GLU A 564 34.94 -1.94 -40.82
N GLY A 565 33.78 -2.46 -41.26
CA GLY A 565 33.72 -3.20 -42.54
C GLY A 565 32.37 -3.59 -43.13
N THR A 566 31.24 -3.61 -42.41
CA THR A 566 29.92 -3.97 -43.01
C THR A 566 28.71 -3.29 -42.34
N ARG A 567 27.63 -3.05 -43.10
CA ARG A 567 26.31 -2.62 -42.59
C ARG A 567 25.62 -3.77 -41.81
N GLY A 568 26.12 -4.08 -40.62
CA GLY A 568 25.55 -5.10 -39.75
C GLY A 568 24.28 -4.68 -39.01
N PHE A 569 23.50 -5.66 -38.57
CA PHE A 569 22.30 -5.51 -37.73
C PHE A 569 22.62 -4.78 -36.41
N ARG A 570 21.78 -3.80 -36.03
CA ARG A 570 22.00 -2.93 -34.87
C ARG A 570 21.14 -3.34 -33.67
N PHE A 571 21.59 -4.35 -32.92
CA PHE A 571 20.98 -4.80 -31.65
C PHE A 571 20.68 -3.66 -30.67
N SER A 572 21.49 -2.61 -30.62
CA SER A 572 21.26 -1.45 -29.77
C SER A 572 19.98 -0.68 -30.12
N ARG A 573 19.59 -0.66 -31.40
CA ARG A 573 18.33 -0.08 -31.86
C ARG A 573 17.15 -1.01 -31.55
N VAL A 574 17.33 -2.32 -31.69
CA VAL A 574 16.31 -3.32 -31.35
C VAL A 574 15.97 -3.26 -29.88
N PHE A 575 16.99 -3.29 -29.01
CA PHE A 575 16.78 -3.23 -27.56
C PHE A 575 16.22 -1.87 -27.12
N ALA A 576 16.66 -0.76 -27.73
CA ALA A 576 16.03 0.54 -27.49
C ALA A 576 14.56 0.56 -27.96
N GLY A 577 14.25 -0.06 -29.09
CA GLY A 577 12.89 -0.26 -29.60
C GLY A 577 12.04 -1.09 -28.63
N ALA A 578 12.59 -2.15 -28.05
CA ALA A 578 11.94 -2.94 -27.01
C ALA A 578 11.66 -2.12 -25.74
N CYS A 579 12.57 -1.24 -25.33
CA CYS A 579 12.33 -0.33 -24.19
C CYS A 579 11.21 0.67 -24.48
N VAL A 580 11.12 1.19 -25.71
CA VAL A 580 9.99 2.03 -26.14
C VAL A 580 8.69 1.20 -26.17
N LEU A 581 8.79 -0.02 -26.68
CA LEU A 581 7.88 -1.16 -26.52
C LEU A 581 7.20 -1.18 -25.16
N THR A 582 8.05 -1.38 -24.16
CA THR A 582 7.69 -1.46 -22.74
C THR A 582 6.98 -0.20 -22.27
N VAL A 583 7.47 1.00 -22.60
CA VAL A 583 6.82 2.26 -22.18
C VAL A 583 5.42 2.40 -22.78
N ILE A 584 5.26 2.12 -24.08
CA ILE A 584 3.96 2.20 -24.75
C ILE A 584 3.00 1.19 -24.12
N TRP A 585 3.45 -0.05 -23.93
CA TRP A 585 2.64 -1.08 -23.27
C TRP A 585 2.24 -0.65 -21.86
N SER A 586 3.17 -0.18 -21.04
CA SER A 586 2.90 0.29 -19.68
C SER A 586 1.91 1.46 -19.67
N ALA A 587 2.00 2.37 -20.62
CA ALA A 587 1.05 3.48 -20.75
C ALA A 587 -0.36 2.98 -21.12
N LEU A 588 -0.48 2.10 -22.12
CA LEU A 588 -1.76 1.48 -22.50
C LEU A 588 -2.37 0.67 -21.36
N TYR A 589 -1.54 -0.12 -20.67
CA TYR A 589 -1.95 -0.91 -19.51
C TYR A 589 -2.43 -0.01 -18.36
N SER A 590 -1.68 1.05 -18.05
CA SER A 590 -2.06 2.03 -17.02
C SER A 590 -3.36 2.76 -17.36
N LEU A 591 -3.58 3.12 -18.62
CA LEU A 591 -4.82 3.75 -19.07
C LEU A 591 -6.01 2.79 -18.98
N ALA A 592 -5.83 1.53 -19.37
CA ALA A 592 -6.85 0.50 -19.22
C ALA A 592 -7.17 0.24 -17.73
N TYR A 593 -6.17 0.27 -16.88
CA TYR A 593 -6.31 0.09 -15.43
C TYR A 593 -7.11 1.24 -14.81
N VAL A 594 -6.70 2.50 -15.04
CA VAL A 594 -7.35 3.69 -14.46
C VAL A 594 -8.77 3.90 -15.00
N LYS A 595 -9.13 3.31 -16.15
CA LYS A 595 -10.50 3.36 -16.69
C LYS A 595 -11.54 2.84 -15.68
N VAL A 596 -11.17 1.89 -14.82
CA VAL A 596 -12.10 1.31 -13.84
C VAL A 596 -12.69 2.38 -12.91
N TYR A 597 -11.90 3.38 -12.54
CA TYR A 597 -12.29 4.51 -11.68
C TYR A 597 -13.28 5.47 -12.34
N THR A 598 -13.65 5.24 -13.59
CA THR A 598 -14.65 6.04 -14.32
C THR A 598 -15.93 5.26 -14.64
N GLY A 599 -15.97 3.96 -14.34
CA GLY A 599 -17.12 3.09 -14.55
C GLY A 599 -17.95 2.89 -13.28
N THR A 600 -19.17 2.38 -13.47
CA THR A 600 -20.06 1.95 -12.37
C THR A 600 -19.47 0.72 -11.67
N HIS A 601 -19.42 0.75 -10.33
CA HIS A 601 -18.81 -0.31 -9.55
C HIS A 601 -19.58 -1.64 -9.73
N PRO A 602 -18.94 -2.82 -9.83
CA PRO A 602 -19.65 -4.10 -9.97
C PRO A 602 -20.70 -4.36 -8.89
N TRP A 603 -20.46 -3.89 -7.66
CA TRP A 603 -21.43 -3.98 -6.55
C TRP A 603 -22.69 -3.13 -6.77
N GLU A 604 -22.56 -1.96 -7.39
CA GLU A 604 -23.70 -1.11 -7.77
C GLU A 604 -24.52 -1.80 -8.86
N ARG A 605 -23.85 -2.29 -9.92
CA ARG A 605 -24.53 -3.05 -10.98
C ARG A 605 -25.24 -4.30 -10.47
N ALA A 606 -24.67 -4.97 -9.47
CA ALA A 606 -25.32 -6.08 -8.80
C ALA A 606 -26.54 -5.62 -8.00
N SER A 607 -26.47 -4.48 -7.32
CA SER A 607 -27.60 -3.92 -6.55
C SER A 607 -28.75 -3.51 -7.47
N ASP A 608 -28.46 -2.85 -8.59
CA ASP A 608 -29.44 -2.49 -9.61
C ASP A 608 -30.14 -3.73 -10.16
N TRP A 609 -29.38 -4.78 -10.50
CA TRP A 609 -29.95 -6.04 -10.97
C TRP A 609 -30.83 -6.73 -9.92
N PHE A 610 -30.44 -6.70 -8.63
CA PHE A 610 -31.29 -7.21 -7.55
C PHE A 610 -32.61 -6.46 -7.46
N GLN A 611 -32.59 -5.14 -7.62
CA GLN A 611 -33.79 -4.32 -7.60
C GLN A 611 -34.73 -4.64 -8.78
N ASP A 612 -34.16 -4.90 -9.96
CA ASP A 612 -34.93 -5.08 -11.19
C ASP A 612 -35.44 -6.52 -11.38
N GLU A 613 -34.65 -7.53 -11.02
CA GLU A 613 -34.87 -8.92 -11.41
C GLU A 613 -35.20 -9.85 -10.23
N VAL A 614 -34.83 -9.51 -9.00
CA VAL A 614 -35.02 -10.38 -7.83
C VAL A 614 -36.30 -10.01 -7.07
N LYS A 615 -37.11 -11.01 -6.73
CA LYS A 615 -38.36 -10.82 -6.01
C LYS A 615 -38.09 -10.26 -4.60
N GLN A 616 -38.79 -9.16 -4.26
CA GLN A 616 -38.74 -8.62 -2.91
C GLN A 616 -39.19 -9.66 -1.86
N GLY A 617 -38.52 -9.64 -0.71
CA GLY A 617 -38.72 -10.60 0.37
C GLY A 617 -37.95 -11.91 0.23
N SER A 618 -37.22 -12.14 -0.87
CA SER A 618 -36.35 -13.31 -1.02
C SER A 618 -35.25 -13.36 0.05
N HIS A 619 -34.87 -14.58 0.41
CA HIS A 619 -33.81 -14.87 1.38
C HIS A 619 -32.45 -14.84 0.70
N VAL A 620 -31.57 -13.95 1.15
CA VAL A 620 -30.23 -13.76 0.57
C VAL A 620 -29.16 -14.10 1.61
N ALA A 621 -28.35 -15.11 1.30
CA ALA A 621 -27.19 -15.50 2.08
C ALA A 621 -25.90 -14.86 1.52
N THR A 622 -25.09 -14.29 2.41
CA THR A 622 -23.76 -13.74 2.10
C THR A 622 -22.74 -14.27 3.11
N GLU A 623 -21.44 -14.02 2.91
CA GLU A 623 -20.41 -14.54 3.81
C GLU A 623 -19.86 -13.52 4.81
N VAL A 624 -19.46 -13.99 5.99
CA VAL A 624 -18.69 -13.17 6.94
C VAL A 624 -17.37 -12.78 6.27
N TRP A 625 -16.92 -11.55 6.54
CA TRP A 625 -15.75 -10.91 5.94
C TRP A 625 -15.89 -10.52 4.48
N ASP A 626 -17.02 -10.77 3.83
CA ASP A 626 -17.33 -10.17 2.53
C ASP A 626 -18.36 -9.04 2.70
N ASP A 627 -18.43 -8.12 1.74
CA ASP A 627 -19.43 -7.06 1.77
C ASP A 627 -20.79 -7.65 1.30
N PRO A 628 -21.94 -7.28 1.92
CA PRO A 628 -23.24 -7.87 1.58
C PRO A 628 -23.69 -7.44 0.17
N VAL A 629 -24.37 -8.31 -0.56
CA VAL A 629 -24.98 -8.01 -1.87
C VAL A 629 -26.48 -8.28 -1.77
N PRO A 630 -27.36 -7.37 -2.24
CA PRO A 630 -27.08 -6.02 -2.76
C PRO A 630 -26.43 -5.09 -1.72
N THR A 631 -25.53 -4.23 -2.17
CA THR A 631 -24.78 -3.30 -1.29
C THR A 631 -25.57 -2.03 -0.96
N ASP A 632 -26.52 -1.60 -1.80
CA ASP A 632 -27.33 -0.41 -1.50
C ASP A 632 -28.26 -0.70 -0.32
N PRO A 633 -28.18 0.01 0.82
CA PRO A 633 -29.07 -0.18 1.95
C PRO A 633 -30.55 0.03 1.63
N GLY A 634 -30.89 0.84 0.61
CA GLY A 634 -32.26 1.02 0.13
C GLY A 634 -32.80 -0.26 -0.51
N VAL A 635 -32.01 -0.88 -1.37
CA VAL A 635 -32.33 -2.15 -2.05
C VAL A 635 -32.26 -3.32 -1.05
N MET A 636 -31.22 -3.37 -0.22
CA MET A 636 -30.98 -4.40 0.80
C MET A 636 -32.16 -4.55 1.78
N ARG A 637 -32.84 -3.45 2.13
CA ARG A 637 -34.03 -3.49 3.01
C ARG A 637 -35.22 -4.26 2.41
N ASN A 638 -35.23 -4.49 1.10
CA ASN A 638 -36.28 -5.23 0.43
C ASN A 638 -36.07 -6.75 0.48
N PHE A 639 -34.96 -7.22 1.07
CA PHE A 639 -34.61 -8.64 1.15
C PHE A 639 -34.34 -9.04 2.60
N VAL A 640 -34.48 -10.34 2.88
CA VAL A 640 -34.13 -10.88 4.20
C VAL A 640 -32.72 -11.42 4.11
N HIS A 641 -31.81 -10.88 4.93
CA HIS A 641 -30.39 -11.19 4.86
C HIS A 641 -29.93 -12.06 6.03
N GLN A 642 -29.12 -13.08 5.74
CA GLN A 642 -28.33 -13.77 6.74
C GLN A 642 -26.89 -13.94 6.28
N THR A 643 -25.97 -13.89 7.24
CA THR A 643 -24.56 -14.11 6.98
C THR A 643 -24.18 -15.54 7.35
N THR A 644 -23.59 -16.26 6.41
CA THR A 644 -22.95 -17.55 6.58
C THR A 644 -21.50 -17.36 7.01
N ASN A 645 -20.99 -18.27 7.84
CA ASN A 645 -19.60 -18.20 8.30
C ASN A 645 -18.86 -19.49 7.96
N PRO A 646 -18.72 -19.84 6.67
CA PRO A 646 -18.08 -21.10 6.30
C PRO A 646 -16.64 -21.18 6.79
N ILE A 647 -16.00 -20.04 7.03
CA ILE A 647 -14.56 -19.93 7.33
C ILE A 647 -14.17 -20.22 8.79
N HIS A 648 -15.13 -20.33 9.72
CA HIS A 648 -14.83 -20.41 11.15
C HIS A 648 -14.24 -21.77 11.58
N SER A 649 -14.77 -22.88 11.06
CA SER A 649 -14.28 -24.23 11.34
C SER A 649 -14.49 -25.15 10.13
N ASP A 650 -13.66 -26.19 9.98
CA ASP A 650 -13.82 -27.21 8.93
C ASP A 650 -14.58 -28.46 9.43
N SER A 651 -15.05 -28.42 10.68
CA SER A 651 -15.74 -29.55 11.29
C SER A 651 -17.12 -29.77 10.66
N PRO A 652 -17.57 -31.03 10.50
CA PRO A 652 -18.92 -31.33 10.02
C PRO A 652 -20.03 -30.63 10.82
N GLN A 653 -19.86 -30.50 12.14
CA GLN A 653 -20.80 -29.81 13.02
C GLN A 653 -20.89 -28.30 12.74
N HIS A 654 -19.80 -27.69 12.27
CA HIS A 654 -19.83 -26.30 11.87
C HIS A 654 -20.45 -26.15 10.48
N LEU A 655 -20.13 -27.05 9.56
CA LEU A 655 -20.67 -27.06 8.21
C LEU A 655 -22.16 -27.37 8.17
N SER A 656 -22.73 -28.07 9.16
CA SER A 656 -24.19 -28.20 9.28
C SER A 656 -24.87 -26.84 9.48
N THR A 657 -24.22 -25.89 10.19
CA THR A 657 -24.73 -24.51 10.31
C THR A 657 -24.61 -23.70 9.03
N VAL A 658 -23.76 -24.12 8.10
CA VAL A 658 -23.66 -23.54 6.76
C VAL A 658 -24.75 -24.14 5.87
N ALA A 659 -24.92 -25.47 5.93
CA ALA A 659 -25.96 -26.20 5.22
C ALA A 659 -27.37 -25.70 5.57
N ASN A 660 -27.67 -25.52 6.86
CA ASN A 660 -28.95 -24.95 7.31
C ASN A 660 -29.22 -23.54 6.75
N ARG A 661 -28.18 -22.71 6.59
CA ARG A 661 -28.33 -21.39 5.96
C ARG A 661 -28.52 -21.47 4.45
N LEU A 662 -27.97 -22.49 3.79
CA LEU A 662 -28.18 -22.73 2.36
C LEU A 662 -29.59 -23.26 2.08
N GLU A 663 -30.10 -24.15 2.93
CA GLU A 663 -31.51 -24.58 2.89
C GLU A 663 -32.45 -23.37 3.02
N TRP A 664 -32.15 -22.44 3.93
CA TRP A 664 -32.94 -21.22 4.13
C TRP A 664 -32.89 -20.23 2.94
N ALA A 665 -31.76 -20.14 2.23
CA ALA A 665 -31.50 -19.08 1.25
C ALA A 665 -32.10 -19.36 -0.14
N ASP A 666 -32.71 -18.37 -0.77
CA ASP A 666 -33.09 -18.42 -2.19
C ASP A 666 -31.88 -18.05 -3.09
N TYR A 667 -31.05 -17.13 -2.60
CA TYR A 667 -29.84 -16.66 -3.28
C TYR A 667 -28.61 -16.75 -2.38
N TYR A 668 -27.48 -17.14 -2.96
CA TYR A 668 -26.17 -17.09 -2.31
C TYR A 668 -25.24 -16.16 -3.07
N CYS A 669 -24.67 -15.15 -2.40
CA CYS A 669 -23.93 -14.10 -3.07
C CYS A 669 -22.51 -13.94 -2.52
N PHE A 670 -21.58 -13.72 -3.45
CA PHE A 670 -20.24 -13.23 -3.17
C PHE A 670 -20.10 -11.84 -3.76
N SER A 671 -19.62 -10.87 -2.98
CA SER A 671 -19.20 -9.57 -3.50
C SER A 671 -17.77 -9.60 -4.05
N SER A 672 -16.98 -10.58 -3.61
CA SER A 672 -15.57 -10.70 -3.96
C SER A 672 -15.03 -12.12 -3.77
N LYS A 673 -13.79 -12.35 -4.21
CA LYS A 673 -13.09 -13.63 -4.03
C LYS A 673 -12.43 -13.86 -2.67
N ARG A 674 -12.64 -12.96 -1.70
CA ARG A 674 -11.87 -12.90 -0.44
C ARG A 674 -11.82 -14.24 0.29
N ASN A 675 -12.96 -14.90 0.41
CA ASN A 675 -13.07 -16.15 1.15
C ASN A 675 -12.71 -17.35 0.26
N TYR A 676 -13.51 -17.65 -0.76
CA TYR A 676 -13.30 -18.84 -1.60
C TYR A 676 -11.92 -18.84 -2.27
N GLY A 677 -11.43 -17.70 -2.74
CA GLY A 677 -10.11 -17.58 -3.35
C GLY A 677 -8.97 -17.92 -2.39
N ALA A 678 -9.09 -17.53 -1.12
CA ALA A 678 -8.08 -17.83 -0.11
C ALA A 678 -8.01 -19.32 0.24
N PHE A 679 -9.15 -19.98 0.42
CA PHE A 679 -9.19 -21.42 0.74
C PHE A 679 -8.80 -22.30 -0.45
N LEU A 680 -9.19 -21.92 -1.67
CA LEU A 680 -8.77 -22.65 -2.87
C LEU A 680 -7.25 -22.60 -3.09
N GLN A 681 -6.58 -21.56 -2.58
CA GLN A 681 -5.14 -21.44 -2.65
C GLN A 681 -4.41 -22.28 -1.59
N ALA A 682 -5.05 -22.52 -0.44
CA ALA A 682 -4.50 -23.31 0.66
C ALA A 682 -5.45 -24.47 1.04
N PRO A 683 -5.65 -25.45 0.15
CA PRO A 683 -6.70 -26.45 0.32
C PRO A 683 -6.52 -27.36 1.55
N GLU A 684 -5.27 -27.58 1.95
CA GLU A 684 -4.89 -28.37 3.14
C GLU A 684 -5.43 -27.77 4.46
N GLU A 685 -5.72 -26.47 4.50
CA GLU A 685 -6.22 -25.82 5.73
C GLU A 685 -7.72 -26.05 5.99
N GLY A 686 -8.45 -26.55 5.00
CA GLY A 686 -9.90 -26.74 5.08
C GLY A 686 -10.45 -27.54 3.92
N PRO A 687 -10.15 -28.85 3.84
CA PRO A 687 -10.58 -29.70 2.74
C PRO A 687 -12.11 -29.71 2.58
N ASN A 688 -12.89 -29.73 3.67
CA ASN A 688 -14.34 -29.74 3.58
C ASN A 688 -14.89 -28.39 3.10
N ARG A 689 -14.30 -27.26 3.51
CA ARG A 689 -14.63 -25.93 2.95
C ARG A 689 -14.29 -25.83 1.46
N VAL A 690 -13.17 -26.39 1.03
CA VAL A 690 -12.83 -26.44 -0.40
C VAL A 690 -13.87 -27.24 -1.17
N ARG A 691 -14.29 -28.38 -0.64
CA ARG A 691 -15.40 -29.17 -1.20
C ARG A 691 -16.71 -28.38 -1.21
N PHE A 692 -17.01 -27.60 -0.18
CA PHE A 692 -18.15 -26.69 -0.17
C PHE A 692 -18.11 -25.70 -1.34
N TYR A 693 -17.00 -24.97 -1.53
CA TYR A 693 -16.90 -24.02 -2.65
C TYR A 693 -16.95 -24.72 -4.01
N LYS A 694 -16.23 -25.83 -4.19
CA LYS A 694 -16.26 -26.63 -5.42
C LYS A 694 -17.68 -27.12 -5.74
N SER A 695 -18.39 -27.64 -4.73
CA SER A 695 -19.78 -28.11 -4.85
C SER A 695 -20.75 -26.97 -5.16
N LEU A 696 -20.58 -25.79 -4.55
CA LEU A 696 -21.41 -24.62 -4.82
C LEU A 696 -21.25 -24.14 -6.27
N PHE A 697 -20.01 -23.92 -6.70
CA PHE A 697 -19.71 -23.47 -8.06
C PHE A 697 -20.04 -24.54 -9.13
N GLY A 698 -19.91 -25.82 -8.80
CA GLY A 698 -20.33 -26.93 -9.65
C GLY A 698 -21.83 -27.19 -9.66
N GLY A 699 -22.60 -26.50 -8.82
CA GLY A 699 -24.06 -26.66 -8.70
C GLY A 699 -24.53 -27.96 -8.03
N ASN A 700 -23.62 -28.67 -7.37
CA ASN A 700 -23.94 -29.89 -6.62
C ASN A 700 -24.79 -29.63 -5.36
N LEU A 701 -24.81 -28.38 -4.87
CA LEU A 701 -25.58 -27.98 -3.68
C LEU A 701 -26.98 -27.41 -4.00
N GLY A 702 -27.50 -27.62 -5.22
CA GLY A 702 -28.81 -27.11 -5.63
C GLY A 702 -28.85 -25.62 -5.98
N PHE A 703 -27.68 -24.99 -6.15
CA PHE A 703 -27.51 -23.60 -6.55
C PHE A 703 -26.83 -23.50 -7.91
N ARG A 704 -27.25 -22.56 -8.75
CA ARG A 704 -26.62 -22.29 -10.06
C ARG A 704 -26.17 -20.84 -10.15
N LEU A 705 -25.01 -20.61 -10.76
CA LEU A 705 -24.52 -19.26 -11.01
C LEU A 705 -25.37 -18.60 -12.10
N VAL A 706 -26.21 -17.63 -11.71
CA VAL A 706 -27.12 -16.94 -12.63
C VAL A 706 -26.55 -15.63 -13.15
N LYS A 707 -25.65 -15.01 -12.38
CA LYS A 707 -25.08 -13.71 -12.77
C LYS A 707 -23.69 -13.49 -12.21
N THR A 708 -22.81 -12.94 -13.05
CA THR A 708 -21.50 -12.42 -12.64
C THR A 708 -21.35 -10.95 -13.03
N PHE A 709 -20.93 -10.11 -12.07
CA PHE A 709 -20.60 -8.72 -12.34
C PHE A 709 -19.10 -8.50 -12.11
N SER A 710 -18.40 -8.10 -13.16
CA SER A 710 -16.98 -7.72 -13.09
C SER A 710 -16.67 -6.63 -14.12
N GLU A 711 -15.57 -5.90 -13.89
CA GLU A 711 -15.06 -4.87 -14.80
C GLU A 711 -13.64 -5.25 -15.25
N PRO A 712 -13.49 -6.01 -16.37
CA PRO A 712 -12.19 -6.53 -16.78
C PRO A 712 -11.29 -5.43 -17.34
N VAL A 713 -10.04 -5.40 -16.88
CA VAL A 713 -9.00 -4.52 -17.46
C VAL A 713 -8.70 -4.98 -18.88
N THR A 714 -9.08 -4.17 -19.86
CA THR A 714 -8.97 -4.54 -21.28
C THR A 714 -7.94 -3.67 -21.99
N VAL A 715 -6.87 -4.30 -22.51
CA VAL A 715 -5.83 -3.62 -23.30
C VAL A 715 -5.99 -4.03 -24.76
N LEU A 716 -6.24 -3.06 -25.64
CA LEU A 716 -6.43 -3.30 -27.08
C LEU A 716 -7.51 -4.37 -27.39
N GLY A 717 -8.59 -4.40 -26.60
CA GLY A 717 -9.67 -5.39 -26.74
C GLY A 717 -9.39 -6.75 -26.08
N ILE A 718 -8.20 -6.96 -25.51
CA ILE A 718 -7.84 -8.21 -24.82
C ILE A 718 -8.04 -8.03 -23.30
N PRO A 719 -8.92 -8.83 -22.66
CA PRO A 719 -9.12 -8.76 -21.22
C PRO A 719 -7.96 -9.40 -20.47
N ILE A 720 -7.49 -8.73 -19.41
CA ILE A 720 -6.47 -9.21 -18.49
C ILE A 720 -7.19 -9.83 -17.30
N ARG A 721 -6.85 -11.09 -16.98
CA ARG A 721 -7.53 -11.89 -15.96
C ARG A 721 -7.12 -11.48 -14.55
N PHE A 722 -7.78 -10.49 -13.97
CA PHE A 722 -7.52 -10.03 -12.61
C PHE A 722 -8.05 -10.98 -11.53
N GLU A 723 -8.93 -11.90 -11.90
CA GLU A 723 -9.48 -12.93 -11.02
C GLU A 723 -8.38 -13.88 -10.51
N LEU A 724 -7.27 -14.01 -11.25
CA LEU A 724 -6.10 -14.82 -10.89
C LEU A 724 -5.03 -14.06 -10.10
N ALA A 725 -5.17 -12.74 -9.96
CA ALA A 725 -4.21 -11.92 -9.22
C ALA A 725 -4.32 -12.13 -7.70
N ASP A 726 -3.32 -11.71 -6.93
CA ASP A 726 -3.46 -11.54 -5.47
C ASP A 726 -4.70 -10.68 -5.13
N GLU A 727 -5.33 -10.94 -3.98
CA GLU A 727 -6.53 -10.22 -3.57
C GLU A 727 -6.31 -8.70 -3.54
N SER A 728 -5.15 -8.21 -3.11
CA SER A 728 -4.89 -6.77 -2.99
C SER A 728 -4.81 -6.04 -4.35
N LEU A 729 -4.78 -6.77 -5.46
CA LEU A 729 -4.80 -6.22 -6.83
C LEU A 729 -6.19 -6.28 -7.48
N SER A 730 -7.12 -7.04 -6.92
CA SER A 730 -8.39 -7.36 -7.58
C SER A 730 -9.63 -7.09 -6.71
N LEU A 731 -9.53 -7.22 -5.40
CA LEU A 731 -10.70 -7.26 -4.53
C LEU A 731 -11.53 -5.96 -4.52
N TYR A 732 -10.89 -4.80 -4.67
CA TYR A 732 -11.55 -3.50 -4.52
C TYR A 732 -11.67 -2.77 -5.86
N ASP A 733 -10.63 -2.81 -6.69
CA ASP A 733 -10.67 -2.17 -8.01
C ASP A 733 -11.45 -3.00 -9.03
N HIS A 734 -11.29 -4.31 -8.98
CA HIS A 734 -11.84 -5.24 -9.98
C HIS A 734 -12.60 -6.40 -9.32
N PRO A 735 -13.52 -6.14 -8.37
CA PRO A 735 -14.25 -7.22 -7.71
C PRO A 735 -15.06 -7.99 -8.73
N THR A 736 -15.18 -9.29 -8.47
CA THR A 736 -16.09 -10.17 -9.21
C THR A 736 -17.20 -10.57 -8.26
N VAL A 737 -18.41 -10.09 -8.54
CA VAL A 737 -19.62 -10.46 -7.82
C VAL A 737 -20.19 -11.70 -8.47
N HIS A 738 -20.55 -12.69 -7.66
CA HIS A 738 -21.25 -13.88 -8.12
C HIS A 738 -22.59 -13.98 -7.41
N VAL A 739 -23.66 -14.18 -8.18
CA VAL A 739 -25.01 -14.42 -7.67
C VAL A 739 -25.44 -15.83 -8.06
N PHE A 740 -25.69 -16.65 -7.05
CA PHE A 740 -26.22 -17.99 -7.19
C PHE A 740 -27.70 -18.00 -6.84
N GLU A 741 -28.51 -18.69 -7.65
CA GLU A 741 -29.94 -18.91 -7.43
C GLU A 741 -30.18 -20.38 -7.10
N LYS A 742 -31.03 -20.65 -6.11
CA LYS A 742 -31.49 -22.01 -5.80
C LYS A 742 -32.39 -22.54 -6.92
N PHE A 743 -32.11 -23.75 -7.40
CA PHE A 743 -32.92 -24.45 -8.41
C PHE A 743 -33.38 -25.86 -7.97
N GLU A 744 -32.74 -26.44 -6.96
CA GLU A 744 -33.09 -27.73 -6.35
C GLU A 744 -33.25 -27.51 -4.84
N GLU A 745 -34.41 -27.90 -4.28
CA GLU A 745 -34.62 -27.86 -2.83
C GLU A 745 -33.99 -29.08 -2.17
N LEU A 746 -33.02 -28.83 -1.29
CA LEU A 746 -32.29 -29.83 -0.53
C LEU A 746 -32.39 -29.49 0.95
N ASP A 747 -32.59 -30.51 1.79
CA ASP A 747 -32.50 -30.32 3.24
C ASP A 747 -31.05 -30.13 3.69
N ASP A 748 -30.85 -29.58 4.89
CA ASP A 748 -29.52 -29.32 5.43
C ASP A 748 -28.64 -30.57 5.58
N ALA A 749 -29.24 -31.72 5.87
CA ALA A 749 -28.56 -33.00 5.98
C ALA A 749 -27.99 -33.48 4.63
N GLU A 750 -28.76 -33.36 3.55
CA GLU A 750 -28.34 -33.72 2.20
C GLU A 750 -27.30 -32.72 1.67
N ILE A 751 -27.47 -31.41 1.92
CA ILE A 751 -26.44 -30.40 1.59
C ILE A 751 -25.13 -30.73 2.30
N LEU A 752 -25.17 -31.05 3.60
CA LEU A 752 -23.98 -31.44 4.35
C LEU A 752 -23.33 -32.71 3.79
N ASN A 753 -24.13 -33.72 3.47
CA ASN A 753 -23.66 -34.97 2.86
C ASN A 753 -22.94 -34.69 1.53
N ARG A 754 -23.53 -33.86 0.65
CA ARG A 754 -22.94 -33.45 -0.63
C ARG A 754 -21.68 -32.58 -0.48
N ILE A 755 -21.48 -31.91 0.65
CA ILE A 755 -20.23 -31.20 0.97
C ILE A 755 -19.14 -32.19 1.42
N LEU A 756 -19.47 -33.15 2.28
CA LEU A 756 -18.50 -34.11 2.83
C LEU A 756 -18.09 -35.19 1.82
N HIS A 757 -19.02 -35.58 0.93
CA HIS A 757 -18.86 -36.65 -0.04
C HIS A 757 -19.27 -36.20 -1.47
N PRO A 758 -18.58 -35.20 -2.04
CA PRO A 758 -18.89 -34.73 -3.38
C PRO A 758 -18.50 -35.77 -4.46
N PRO A 759 -19.14 -35.73 -5.64
CA PRO A 759 -18.71 -36.52 -6.79
C PRO A 759 -17.26 -36.23 -7.21
N GLN A 760 -16.59 -37.23 -7.81
CA GLN A 760 -15.17 -37.10 -8.21
C GLN A 760 -14.91 -35.88 -9.13
N TRP A 761 -15.79 -35.62 -10.08
CA TRP A 761 -15.62 -34.50 -11.01
C TRP A 761 -15.66 -33.13 -10.32
N ILE A 762 -16.33 -33.01 -9.16
CA ILE A 762 -16.29 -31.81 -8.31
C ILE A 762 -14.92 -31.71 -7.64
N GLU A 763 -14.39 -32.83 -7.12
CA GLU A 763 -13.04 -32.85 -6.53
C GLU A 763 -11.97 -32.47 -7.55
N ASP A 764 -12.15 -32.84 -8.83
CA ASP A 764 -11.22 -32.55 -9.91
C ASP A 764 -11.26 -31.08 -10.37
N LEU A 765 -12.24 -30.27 -9.94
CA LEU A 765 -12.31 -28.86 -10.28
C LEU A 765 -11.06 -28.10 -9.79
N THR A 766 -10.46 -27.35 -10.71
CA THR A 766 -9.26 -26.56 -10.45
C THR A 766 -9.61 -25.17 -9.89
N GLN A 767 -8.66 -24.57 -9.17
CA GLN A 767 -8.79 -23.19 -8.69
C GLN A 767 -9.08 -22.21 -9.84
N ASP A 768 -8.37 -22.34 -10.97
CA ASP A 768 -8.55 -21.44 -12.11
C ASP A 768 -9.95 -21.55 -12.73
N GLN A 769 -10.57 -22.73 -12.72
CA GLN A 769 -11.95 -22.91 -13.20
C GLN A 769 -12.95 -22.17 -12.31
N ILE A 770 -12.78 -22.25 -10.99
CA ILE A 770 -13.66 -21.57 -10.04
C ILE A 770 -13.45 -20.05 -10.08
N LEU A 771 -12.21 -19.59 -10.04
CA LEU A 771 -11.88 -18.17 -10.08
C LEU A 771 -12.33 -17.49 -11.39
N THR A 772 -12.50 -18.25 -12.49
CA THR A 772 -12.91 -17.72 -13.79
C THR A 772 -14.33 -18.12 -14.19
N ALA A 773 -15.12 -18.62 -13.24
CA ALA A 773 -16.50 -19.02 -13.45
C ALA A 773 -17.37 -17.79 -13.81
N ASN A 774 -18.26 -17.97 -14.79
CA ASN A 774 -19.27 -16.98 -15.15
C ASN A 774 -20.52 -17.67 -15.70
N GLU A 775 -21.64 -16.96 -15.72
CA GLU A 775 -22.95 -17.47 -16.13
C GLU A 775 -22.99 -17.98 -17.58
N ASN A 776 -22.09 -17.46 -18.44
CA ASN A 776 -22.06 -17.77 -19.87
C ASN A 776 -21.11 -18.92 -20.22
N ARG A 777 -20.47 -19.55 -19.21
CA ARG A 777 -19.40 -20.50 -19.43
C ARG A 777 -19.52 -21.70 -18.51
N SER A 778 -19.50 -22.89 -19.10
CA SER A 778 -19.40 -24.13 -18.32
C SER A 778 -18.15 -24.10 -17.43
N ILE A 779 -18.32 -24.43 -16.15
CA ILE A 779 -17.22 -24.54 -15.19
C ILE A 779 -16.19 -25.63 -15.58
N LEU A 780 -16.65 -26.63 -16.34
CA LEU A 780 -15.79 -27.69 -16.87
C LEU A 780 -14.97 -27.24 -18.08
N ALA A 781 -15.29 -26.10 -18.69
CA ALA A 781 -14.50 -25.59 -19.80
C ALA A 781 -13.09 -25.23 -19.31
N GLU A 782 -12.07 -25.86 -19.90
CA GLU A 782 -10.67 -25.49 -19.73
C GLU A 782 -10.55 -23.97 -19.83
N PRO A 783 -10.04 -23.25 -18.81
CA PRO A 783 -9.78 -21.83 -18.90
C PRO A 783 -9.03 -21.58 -20.21
N ALA A 784 -9.49 -20.64 -21.04
CA ALA A 784 -8.72 -20.15 -22.18
C ALA A 784 -7.48 -19.45 -21.63
N THR A 785 -6.57 -20.26 -21.10
CA THR A 785 -5.34 -19.82 -20.46
C THR A 785 -4.50 -19.15 -21.53
N TYR A 786 -3.41 -18.56 -21.07
CA TYR A 786 -2.28 -18.20 -21.90
C TYR A 786 -1.69 -19.40 -22.67
N ALA A 787 -2.44 -20.45 -23.03
CA ALA A 787 -1.97 -21.64 -23.71
C ALA A 787 -1.21 -21.22 -24.97
N LEU A 788 -1.79 -20.34 -25.78
CA LEU A 788 -1.12 -19.82 -26.99
C LEU A 788 0.16 -19.07 -26.63
N GLU A 789 0.14 -18.19 -25.63
CA GLU A 789 1.28 -17.38 -25.23
C GLU A 789 2.38 -18.21 -24.56
N ARG A 790 2.02 -19.22 -23.77
CA ARG A 790 2.91 -20.24 -23.18
C ARG A 790 3.52 -21.11 -24.28
N TRP A 791 2.74 -21.47 -25.29
CA TRP A 791 3.23 -22.17 -26.48
C TRP A 791 4.21 -21.31 -27.26
N ILE A 792 3.87 -20.04 -27.53
CA ILE A 792 4.76 -19.10 -28.21
C ILE A 792 6.04 -18.88 -27.40
N LEU A 793 5.94 -18.60 -26.09
CA LEU A 793 7.10 -18.42 -25.20
C LEU A 793 7.94 -19.69 -25.12
N GLY A 794 7.31 -20.85 -24.99
CA GLY A 794 7.98 -22.15 -24.97
C GLY A 794 8.76 -22.40 -26.27
N ILE A 795 8.14 -22.17 -27.43
CA ILE A 795 8.79 -22.28 -28.74
C ILE A 795 9.94 -21.27 -28.88
N LEU A 796 9.77 -20.05 -28.38
CA LEU A 796 10.83 -19.05 -28.40
C LEU A 796 12.01 -19.46 -27.52
N LEU A 797 11.76 -19.93 -26.28
CA LEU A 797 12.77 -20.41 -25.35
C LEU A 797 13.51 -21.63 -25.90
N LEU A 798 12.77 -22.59 -26.46
CA LEU A 798 13.34 -23.73 -27.19
C LEU A 798 14.23 -23.27 -28.35
N GLY A 799 13.76 -22.27 -29.09
CA GLY A 799 14.54 -21.62 -30.12
C GLY A 799 15.86 -21.07 -29.60
N TRP A 800 15.89 -20.49 -28.40
CA TRP A 800 17.13 -19.99 -27.78
C TRP A 800 18.06 -21.10 -27.29
N VAL A 801 17.52 -22.12 -26.62
CA VAL A 801 18.30 -23.27 -26.11
C VAL A 801 18.96 -24.03 -27.25
N PHE A 802 18.23 -24.27 -28.34
CA PHE A 802 18.73 -24.99 -29.51
C PHE A 802 19.41 -24.09 -30.55
N TRP A 803 19.49 -22.78 -30.30
CA TRP A 803 20.16 -21.85 -31.23
C TRP A 803 21.65 -22.16 -31.41
N PRO A 804 22.46 -22.50 -30.39
CA PRO A 804 23.88 -22.83 -30.60
C PRO A 804 24.09 -23.98 -31.59
N ILE A 805 23.23 -25.01 -31.52
CA ILE A 805 23.28 -26.19 -32.40
C ILE A 805 22.81 -25.81 -33.81
N SER A 806 21.68 -25.11 -33.90
CA SER A 806 21.16 -24.62 -35.18
C SER A 806 22.13 -23.64 -35.86
N PHE A 807 22.81 -22.80 -35.08
CA PHE A 807 23.81 -21.86 -35.57
C PHE A 807 25.02 -22.57 -36.16
N GLN A 808 25.47 -23.69 -35.58
CA GLN A 808 26.55 -24.50 -36.17
C GLN A 808 26.13 -25.10 -37.52
N LEU A 809 24.89 -25.59 -37.62
CA LEU A 809 24.35 -26.23 -38.82
C LEU A 809 24.02 -25.22 -39.94
N PHE A 810 23.52 -24.03 -39.58
CA PHE A 810 22.98 -23.04 -40.50
C PHE A 810 23.70 -21.69 -40.44
N ARG A 811 25.00 -21.68 -40.08
CA ARG A 811 25.84 -20.47 -40.03
C ARG A 811 25.88 -19.68 -41.35
N SER A 812 25.58 -20.34 -42.47
CA SER A 812 25.55 -19.75 -43.80
C SER A 812 24.26 -18.97 -44.09
N LEU A 813 23.21 -19.12 -43.29
CA LEU A 813 21.96 -18.37 -43.46
C LEU A 813 22.07 -16.95 -42.90
N PRO A 814 21.33 -15.98 -43.46
CA PRO A 814 21.34 -14.59 -43.00
C PRO A 814 20.97 -14.38 -41.52
N ASP A 815 20.18 -15.28 -40.94
CA ASP A 815 19.78 -15.27 -39.53
C ASP A 815 20.63 -16.20 -38.64
N GLY A 816 21.63 -16.87 -39.21
CA GLY A 816 22.46 -17.86 -38.52
C GLY A 816 21.66 -19.02 -37.93
N GLY A 817 20.57 -19.45 -38.58
CA GLY A 817 19.75 -20.57 -38.11
C GLY A 817 18.76 -20.25 -36.99
N LEU A 818 18.62 -18.99 -36.58
CA LEU A 818 17.73 -18.61 -35.47
C LEU A 818 16.25 -18.98 -35.71
N SER A 819 15.79 -18.96 -36.95
CA SER A 819 14.42 -19.38 -37.28
C SER A 819 14.26 -20.90 -37.21
N ALA A 820 15.26 -21.63 -37.72
CA ALA A 820 15.28 -23.09 -37.71
C ALA A 820 15.42 -23.68 -36.30
N SER A 821 16.07 -22.97 -35.38
CA SER A 821 16.29 -23.44 -34.01
C SER A 821 14.99 -23.70 -33.24
N ARG A 822 13.91 -22.96 -33.53
CA ARG A 822 12.59 -23.15 -32.92
C ARG A 822 11.98 -24.50 -33.32
N MET A 823 12.08 -24.85 -34.60
CA MET A 823 11.57 -26.12 -35.12
C MET A 823 12.44 -27.29 -34.65
N ILE A 824 13.76 -27.13 -34.68
CA ILE A 824 14.70 -28.15 -34.20
C ILE A 824 14.47 -28.44 -32.72
N GLY A 825 14.42 -27.42 -31.87
CA GLY A 825 14.19 -27.62 -30.45
C GLY A 825 12.86 -28.30 -30.15
N PHE A 826 11.79 -27.91 -30.85
CA PHE A 826 10.49 -28.57 -30.70
C PHE A 826 10.54 -30.05 -31.14
N LEU A 827 11.07 -30.32 -32.33
CA LEU A 827 11.19 -31.69 -32.87
C LEU A 827 12.06 -32.58 -32.00
N SER A 828 13.22 -32.08 -31.55
CA SER A 828 14.15 -32.83 -30.71
C SER A 828 13.49 -33.32 -29.42
N ILE A 829 12.71 -32.47 -28.75
CA ILE A 829 12.02 -32.85 -27.50
C ILE A 829 10.85 -33.78 -27.78
N THR A 830 10.03 -33.49 -28.79
CA THR A 830 8.90 -34.37 -29.13
C THR A 830 9.38 -35.76 -29.55
N TYR A 831 10.47 -35.83 -30.31
CA TYR A 831 11.05 -37.09 -30.77
C TYR A 831 11.72 -37.86 -29.63
N ALA A 832 12.45 -37.17 -28.74
CA ALA A 832 13.04 -37.80 -27.56
C ALA A 832 11.97 -38.36 -26.61
N SER A 833 10.90 -37.60 -26.37
CA SER A 833 9.77 -38.05 -25.54
C SER A 833 9.06 -39.23 -26.19
N TRP A 834 8.78 -39.18 -27.49
CA TRP A 834 8.18 -40.28 -28.22
C TRP A 834 9.05 -41.54 -28.18
N LEU A 835 10.35 -41.42 -28.47
CA LEU A 835 11.28 -42.54 -28.49
C LEU A 835 11.41 -43.19 -27.10
N ALA A 836 11.51 -42.39 -26.03
CA ALA A 836 11.59 -42.90 -24.66
C ALA A 836 10.34 -43.69 -24.26
N THR A 837 9.15 -43.20 -24.62
CA THR A 837 7.89 -43.91 -24.37
C THR A 837 7.76 -45.17 -25.23
N SER A 838 8.10 -45.11 -26.52
CA SER A 838 8.03 -46.25 -27.43
C SER A 838 9.00 -47.38 -27.07
N LEU A 839 10.17 -47.05 -26.50
CA LEU A 839 11.13 -48.03 -26.01
C LEU A 839 10.77 -48.56 -24.61
N GLY A 840 9.67 -48.10 -24.01
CA GLY A 840 9.22 -48.54 -22.70
C GLY A 840 10.08 -48.03 -21.54
N PHE A 841 10.88 -46.96 -21.75
CA PHE A 841 11.65 -46.38 -20.66
C PHE A 841 10.71 -45.80 -19.61
N TRP A 842 9.77 -44.90 -19.97
CA TRP A 842 8.74 -44.36 -19.05
C TRP A 842 7.38 -44.18 -19.74
N GLU A 843 6.30 -44.05 -18.94
CA GLU A 843 4.94 -43.78 -19.42
C GLU A 843 4.77 -42.34 -19.97
N ASN A 844 3.85 -42.17 -20.92
CA ASN A 844 3.52 -40.86 -21.53
C ASN A 844 2.81 -39.94 -20.53
N THR A 845 3.61 -39.34 -19.65
CA THR A 845 3.17 -38.47 -18.58
C THR A 845 3.79 -37.08 -18.76
N ARG A 846 3.16 -36.04 -18.21
CA ARG A 846 3.71 -34.67 -18.22
C ARG A 846 5.12 -34.61 -17.61
N LEU A 847 5.40 -35.46 -16.62
CA LEU A 847 6.70 -35.57 -15.97
C LEU A 847 7.78 -36.09 -16.95
N ALA A 848 7.46 -37.13 -17.74
CA ALA A 848 8.39 -37.71 -18.71
C ALA A 848 8.79 -36.69 -19.79
N THR A 849 7.83 -35.96 -20.36
CA THR A 849 8.10 -34.90 -21.35
C THR A 849 8.93 -33.76 -20.74
N THR A 850 8.68 -33.40 -19.48
CA THR A 850 9.43 -32.35 -18.77
C THR A 850 10.88 -32.76 -18.49
N LEU A 851 11.12 -34.04 -18.18
CA LEU A 851 12.47 -34.55 -17.96
C LEU A 851 13.27 -34.64 -19.27
N CYS A 852 12.64 -34.97 -20.41
CA CYS A 852 13.28 -34.85 -21.72
C CYS A 852 13.72 -33.40 -22.05
N PHE A 853 13.02 -32.41 -21.50
CA PHE A 853 13.40 -31.00 -21.61
C PHE A 853 14.61 -30.64 -20.72
N LEU A 854 14.76 -31.27 -19.55
CA LEU A 854 15.83 -30.99 -18.58
C LEU A 854 17.14 -31.75 -18.84
N PHE A 855 17.09 -32.88 -19.54
CA PHE A 855 18.27 -33.68 -19.89
C PHE A 855 19.03 -33.16 -21.14
N TRP A 856 18.50 -32.13 -21.81
CA TRP A 856 19.14 -31.37 -22.88
C TRP A 856 19.64 -30.03 -22.37
#